data_AF-A0A1F4DJ21-F1
#
_entry.id   AF-A0A1F4DJ21-F1
#
_cell.length_a   1.000
_cell.length_b   1.000
_cell.length_c   1.000
_cell.angle_alpha   90.00
_cell.angle_beta   90.00
_cell.angle_gamma   90.00
#
_symmetry.space_group_name_H-M   'P 1'
#
loop_
_entity.id
_entity.type
_entity.pdbx_description
1 polymer ?
#
loop_
_entity_poly.entity_id
_entity_poly.type
_entity_poly.pdbx_seq_one_letter_code
_entity_poly.pdbx_strand_id
1 'polypeptide(L)'
;MTPMDHFALWQRTLADQADSLNPQREILRQAFLHFRERTARLVGEIGGLLPQLTVHDITHLDALWRVADEIAGPDYPLNPAEAFVLGGAFLLHDAAHVLATYEDGLAGIKGSIEWEDLIAQRFEDIEPATGSPPERSALFQVLRHLHAKQAHQLAKLSWKVPSTGEQFHLLEHFDLRDYYGDLIGEIAESHHWPAHRVAETFEQRHVNAPAFLVPVTWTIDALKVAFLLRTADVAHIDGQRAPWFLFALRDPDGISQLHWKFQAKMGQPARTDRGELRLSSGSPFDTKDRQAWWLAYEAACMIDRELRDAQTLMRDAGRKPFATGSVEHVTSPEAFATNVPTVGWEPVNVAPKIGDVPKVIASLGGTTLYGDRPELALRELIQNAADAVRALRALGEIGRKEGEIEVALARDGDVTWLHVTDTGIGMSRYVLTEVLLDFGNSLWSSESLRTELPGLASKGFKAIGRFGIGFFSVFMLGRKIVVTTRRFKRTSGDNSDQWLLEFGNGLDGRPTLRRPSPAEELRRSGTKVSVALDDNTLKKLLEGLRDPIGDVFASIFPIPTTAAARRAAVTERVNSVIFKVVVANLCPTLDIKVCVKDADREAEAVVNPDDWEIMAPATLLARVHPRYRDMDRQRLIDLRETSGFLAGRIGYRNGYLSRAITTHRGLQSGTVPRLVGVVLGHNNMDLARSESLPMASHDAWKRWAEEWIDSAANNDVDALADLHPLCPGRDLPVYRFGGKQLTEAQLSEWLQVQSEVRVFEGLPEYDDYHNDEVSRDSFDRHFAPRDDVLFLPSTDGTLAKALGFPRINYTERLEVALRTAWGEFEEWEDDDECVGGVDGVDITRSVTRYARPATS
;
A
#
# COMPACT_ATOMS: atom_id res chain seq x y z
N MET A 1 27.56 -35.24 -39.53
CA MET A 1 27.82 -34.01 -38.76
C MET A 1 26.87 -33.99 -37.58
N THR A 2 27.40 -33.72 -36.41
CA THR A 2 26.63 -33.48 -35.18
C THR A 2 26.15 -32.02 -35.17
N PRO A 3 25.08 -31.67 -34.43
CA PRO A 3 24.60 -30.29 -34.34
C PRO A 3 25.68 -29.29 -33.91
N MET A 4 26.65 -29.72 -33.09
CA MET A 4 27.73 -28.86 -32.61
C MET A 4 28.84 -28.60 -33.63
N ASP A 5 28.90 -29.37 -34.72
CA ASP A 5 29.91 -29.17 -35.77
C ASP A 5 29.79 -27.80 -36.47
N HIS A 6 28.70 -27.07 -36.22
CA HIS A 6 28.46 -25.72 -36.71
C HIS A 6 28.95 -24.61 -35.75
N PHE A 7 29.34 -24.94 -34.52
CA PHE A 7 29.74 -23.96 -33.50
C PHE A 7 31.26 -23.80 -33.47
N ALA A 8 31.73 -22.55 -33.44
CA ALA A 8 33.14 -22.21 -33.54
C ALA A 8 33.95 -22.77 -32.34
N LEU A 9 33.37 -22.77 -31.14
CA LEU A 9 33.99 -23.31 -29.92
C LEU A 9 34.24 -24.80 -30.06
N TRP A 10 33.29 -25.54 -30.62
CA TRP A 10 33.45 -26.96 -30.90
C TRP A 10 34.50 -27.19 -32.01
N GLN A 11 34.40 -26.44 -33.11
CA GLN A 11 35.33 -26.53 -34.25
C GLN A 11 36.79 -26.30 -33.86
N ARG A 12 37.06 -25.32 -32.98
CA ARG A 12 38.42 -24.99 -32.54
C ARG A 12 38.97 -25.95 -31.48
N THR A 13 38.14 -26.77 -30.84
CA THR A 13 38.55 -27.62 -29.71
C THR A 13 38.45 -29.12 -29.99
N LEU A 14 37.23 -29.64 -30.18
CA LEU A 14 36.95 -31.08 -30.25
C LEU A 14 36.75 -31.59 -31.68
N ALA A 15 36.46 -30.74 -32.66
CA ALA A 15 36.33 -31.17 -34.05
C ALA A 15 37.66 -31.63 -34.68
N ASP A 16 37.57 -32.37 -35.79
CA ASP A 16 38.75 -32.86 -36.51
C ASP A 16 39.65 -31.70 -36.98
N GLN A 17 40.94 -31.74 -36.59
CA GLN A 17 41.96 -30.78 -37.03
C GLN A 17 43.14 -31.49 -37.69
N ALA A 18 43.76 -30.83 -38.67
CA ALA A 18 44.93 -31.34 -39.38
C ALA A 18 46.22 -31.10 -38.56
N ASP A 19 46.28 -31.62 -37.34
CA ASP A 19 47.44 -31.53 -36.43
C ASP A 19 47.87 -32.89 -35.87
N SER A 20 49.05 -32.94 -35.25
CA SER A 20 49.59 -34.17 -34.65
C SER A 20 48.84 -34.61 -33.38
N LEU A 21 47.95 -33.78 -32.85
CA LEU A 21 47.17 -34.04 -31.64
C LEU A 21 45.78 -34.60 -31.93
N ASN A 22 45.38 -34.70 -33.21
CA ASN A 22 44.07 -35.18 -33.60
C ASN A 22 43.69 -36.56 -33.06
N PRO A 23 44.60 -37.57 -32.99
CA PRO A 23 44.27 -38.85 -32.37
C PRO A 23 43.88 -38.74 -30.88
N GLN A 24 44.46 -37.77 -30.16
CA GLN A 24 44.15 -37.51 -28.75
C GLN A 24 42.81 -36.78 -28.61
N ARG A 25 42.55 -35.83 -29.51
CA ARG A 25 41.27 -35.14 -29.62
C ARG A 25 40.13 -36.11 -29.95
N GLU A 26 40.41 -37.11 -30.77
CA GLU A 26 39.45 -38.14 -31.16
C GLU A 26 38.95 -38.97 -29.98
N ILE A 27 39.83 -39.31 -29.03
CA ILE A 27 39.44 -40.02 -27.79
C ILE A 27 38.40 -39.20 -27.03
N LEU A 28 38.67 -37.91 -26.80
CA LEU A 28 37.76 -37.00 -26.11
C LEU A 28 36.46 -36.83 -26.89
N ARG A 29 36.54 -36.64 -28.21
CA ARG A 29 35.39 -36.44 -29.09
C ARG A 29 34.46 -37.66 -29.07
N GLN A 30 34.97 -38.87 -29.26
CA GLN A 30 34.17 -40.09 -29.26
C GLN A 30 33.55 -40.35 -27.89
N ALA A 31 34.31 -40.17 -26.81
CA ALA A 31 33.79 -40.29 -25.45
C ALA A 31 32.65 -39.28 -25.19
N PHE A 32 32.80 -38.03 -25.64
CA PHE A 32 31.76 -37.02 -25.53
C PHE A 32 30.52 -37.36 -26.34
N LEU A 33 30.67 -37.78 -27.60
CA LEU A 33 29.53 -38.11 -28.46
C LEU A 33 28.70 -39.26 -27.90
N HIS A 34 29.36 -40.28 -27.34
CA HIS A 34 28.70 -41.39 -26.66
C HIS A 34 27.99 -40.94 -25.38
N PHE A 35 28.66 -40.09 -24.58
CA PHE A 35 28.07 -39.49 -23.39
C PHE A 35 26.82 -38.68 -23.74
N ARG A 36 26.89 -37.82 -24.76
CA ARG A 36 25.78 -37.05 -25.30
C ARG A 36 24.62 -37.94 -25.73
N GLU A 37 24.88 -39.03 -26.45
CA GLU A 37 23.83 -39.95 -26.91
C GLU A 37 23.05 -40.55 -25.73
N ARG A 38 23.74 -40.99 -24.67
CA ARG A 38 23.09 -41.56 -23.49
C ARG A 38 22.34 -40.50 -22.69
N THR A 39 22.95 -39.34 -22.49
CA THR A 39 22.29 -38.20 -21.84
C THR A 39 21.03 -37.79 -22.61
N ALA A 40 21.05 -37.77 -23.95
CA ALA A 40 19.88 -37.44 -24.77
C ALA A 40 18.68 -38.35 -24.50
N ARG A 41 18.91 -39.64 -24.19
CA ARG A 41 17.85 -40.57 -23.78
C ARG A 41 17.29 -40.22 -22.42
N LEU A 42 18.15 -39.86 -21.47
CA LEU A 42 17.75 -39.47 -20.12
C LEU A 42 16.93 -38.17 -20.14
N VAL A 43 17.48 -37.09 -20.70
CA VAL A 43 16.83 -35.77 -20.69
C VAL A 43 15.58 -35.69 -21.59
N GLY A 44 15.44 -36.61 -22.55
CA GLY A 44 14.22 -36.76 -23.34
C GLY A 44 12.98 -37.07 -22.50
N GLU A 45 13.14 -37.65 -21.30
CA GLU A 45 12.04 -37.96 -20.38
C GLU A 45 11.54 -36.73 -19.59
N ILE A 46 12.34 -35.65 -19.50
CA ILE A 46 12.00 -34.45 -18.71
C ILE A 46 10.69 -33.84 -19.18
N GLY A 47 10.49 -33.74 -20.49
CA GLY A 47 9.28 -33.11 -21.04
C GLY A 47 7.98 -33.87 -20.73
N GLY A 48 8.06 -35.19 -20.56
CA GLY A 48 6.93 -36.03 -20.15
C GLY A 48 6.66 -35.94 -18.65
N LEU A 49 7.72 -35.89 -17.84
CA LEU A 49 7.64 -35.80 -16.38
C LEU A 49 7.22 -34.40 -15.90
N LEU A 50 7.78 -33.35 -16.49
CA LEU A 50 7.65 -31.95 -16.10
C LEU A 50 7.11 -31.11 -17.28
N PRO A 51 5.85 -31.33 -17.71
CA PRO A 51 5.28 -30.64 -18.88
C PRO A 51 5.18 -29.12 -18.71
N GLN A 52 5.17 -28.62 -17.46
CA GLN A 52 5.14 -27.20 -17.15
C GLN A 52 6.49 -26.50 -17.39
N LEU A 53 7.60 -27.24 -17.34
CA LEU A 53 8.93 -26.70 -17.54
C LEU A 53 9.17 -26.41 -19.04
N THR A 54 9.93 -25.35 -19.34
CA THR A 54 10.41 -25.08 -20.71
C THR A 54 11.27 -26.25 -21.22
N VAL A 55 11.68 -26.24 -22.49
CA VAL A 55 12.49 -27.32 -23.06
C VAL A 55 13.84 -27.40 -22.33
N HIS A 56 14.11 -28.57 -21.73
CA HIS A 56 15.35 -28.95 -21.04
C HIS A 56 15.90 -30.28 -21.59
N ASP A 57 15.64 -30.57 -22.87
CA ASP A 57 16.14 -31.77 -23.53
C ASP A 57 17.51 -31.51 -24.20
N ILE A 58 18.00 -32.48 -24.99
CA ILE A 58 19.31 -32.40 -25.64
C ILE A 58 19.48 -31.16 -26.53
N THR A 59 18.40 -30.60 -27.08
CA THR A 59 18.47 -29.39 -27.91
C THR A 59 18.90 -28.18 -27.09
N HIS A 60 18.48 -28.11 -25.82
CA HIS A 60 18.92 -27.07 -24.89
C HIS A 60 20.41 -27.21 -24.59
N LEU A 61 20.85 -28.42 -24.23
CA LEU A 61 22.24 -28.70 -23.85
C LEU A 61 23.21 -28.45 -25.01
N ASP A 62 22.83 -28.81 -26.24
CA ASP A 62 23.62 -28.53 -27.45
C ASP A 62 23.73 -27.04 -27.73
N ALA A 63 22.65 -26.28 -27.55
CA ALA A 63 22.64 -24.84 -27.80
C ALA A 63 23.56 -24.06 -26.84
N LEU A 64 23.90 -24.62 -25.67
CA LEU A 64 24.87 -23.99 -24.76
C LEU A 64 26.24 -23.80 -25.38
N TRP A 65 26.66 -24.67 -26.31
CA TRP A 65 27.90 -24.47 -27.07
C TRP A 65 27.88 -23.18 -27.88
N ARG A 66 26.75 -22.88 -28.51
CA ARG A 66 26.55 -21.65 -29.28
C ARG A 66 26.54 -20.41 -28.37
N VAL A 67 25.85 -20.48 -27.24
CA VAL A 67 25.77 -19.34 -26.31
C VAL A 67 27.13 -19.09 -25.66
N ALA A 68 27.85 -20.15 -25.28
CA ALA A 68 29.23 -20.08 -24.81
C ALA A 68 30.17 -19.46 -25.86
N ASP A 69 29.95 -19.72 -27.15
CA ASP A 69 30.68 -19.08 -28.26
C ASP A 69 30.51 -17.56 -28.29
N GLU A 70 29.26 -17.10 -28.15
CA GLU A 70 28.93 -15.68 -28.09
C GLU A 70 29.55 -15.01 -26.86
N ILE A 71 29.55 -15.70 -25.72
CA ILE A 71 30.10 -15.16 -24.46
C ILE A 71 31.63 -15.13 -24.49
N ALA A 72 32.26 -16.27 -24.74
CA ALA A 72 33.71 -16.43 -24.67
C ALA A 72 34.41 -15.54 -25.72
N GLY A 73 33.90 -15.52 -26.95
CA GLY A 73 34.54 -14.83 -28.07
C GLY A 73 35.40 -15.75 -28.95
N PRO A 74 35.79 -15.28 -30.16
CA PRO A 74 36.55 -16.08 -31.13
C PRO A 74 37.95 -16.44 -30.63
N ASP A 75 38.59 -15.55 -29.86
CA ASP A 75 39.98 -15.70 -29.40
C ASP A 75 40.09 -16.16 -27.94
N TYR A 76 39.02 -16.75 -27.38
CA TYR A 76 39.05 -17.21 -26.01
C TYR A 76 39.80 -18.54 -25.90
N PRO A 77 40.84 -18.65 -25.04
CA PRO A 77 41.66 -19.85 -24.95
C PRO A 77 40.88 -20.96 -24.24
N LEU A 78 40.42 -21.96 -25.00
CA LEU A 78 39.90 -23.22 -24.47
C LEU A 78 40.61 -24.37 -25.16
N ASN A 79 41.21 -25.28 -24.38
CA ASN A 79 41.85 -26.47 -24.94
C ASN A 79 40.86 -27.65 -25.04
N PRO A 80 41.21 -28.75 -25.74
CA PRO A 80 40.31 -29.89 -25.92
C PRO A 80 39.85 -30.57 -24.62
N ALA A 81 40.69 -30.67 -23.59
CA ALA A 81 40.29 -31.28 -22.31
C ALA A 81 39.30 -30.38 -21.54
N GLU A 82 39.52 -29.07 -21.56
CA GLU A 82 38.57 -28.10 -21.00
C GLU A 82 37.24 -28.10 -21.74
N ALA A 83 37.26 -28.21 -23.07
CA ALA A 83 36.05 -28.35 -23.88
C ALA A 83 35.32 -29.66 -23.57
N PHE A 84 36.04 -30.76 -23.37
CA PHE A 84 35.44 -32.04 -22.96
C PHE A 84 34.74 -31.92 -21.60
N VAL A 85 35.39 -31.31 -20.60
CA VAL A 85 34.79 -31.11 -19.26
C VAL A 85 33.63 -30.12 -19.29
N LEU A 86 33.76 -29.00 -20.03
CA LEU A 86 32.67 -28.06 -20.26
C LEU A 86 31.46 -28.76 -20.89
N GLY A 87 31.70 -29.54 -21.95
CA GLY A 87 30.67 -30.32 -22.61
C GLY A 87 30.01 -31.32 -21.66
N GLY A 88 30.80 -32.05 -20.87
CA GLY A 88 30.27 -32.95 -19.87
C GLY A 88 29.37 -32.22 -18.86
N ALA A 89 29.77 -31.02 -18.44
CA ALA A 89 29.00 -30.24 -17.49
C ALA A 89 27.71 -29.68 -18.13
N PHE A 90 27.75 -29.27 -19.40
CA PHE A 90 26.54 -28.97 -20.19
C PHE A 90 25.59 -30.16 -20.19
N LEU A 91 26.10 -31.38 -20.39
CA LEU A 91 25.27 -32.57 -20.41
C LEU A 91 24.64 -32.90 -19.04
N LEU A 92 25.27 -32.54 -17.92
CA LEU A 92 24.82 -32.98 -16.59
C LEU A 92 24.01 -31.97 -15.80
N HIS A 93 24.25 -30.66 -15.96
CA HIS A 93 23.73 -29.63 -15.02
C HIS A 93 22.21 -29.73 -14.78
N ASP A 94 21.44 -29.94 -15.84
CA ASP A 94 19.97 -30.11 -15.79
C ASP A 94 19.49 -31.56 -15.92
N ALA A 95 20.38 -32.52 -16.16
CA ALA A 95 20.00 -33.91 -16.46
C ALA A 95 19.39 -34.65 -15.26
N ALA A 96 19.51 -34.10 -14.06
CA ALA A 96 18.92 -34.62 -12.84
C ALA A 96 17.42 -34.29 -12.69
N HIS A 97 16.78 -33.62 -13.65
CA HIS A 97 15.33 -33.39 -13.66
C HIS A 97 14.48 -34.64 -13.97
N VAL A 98 15.02 -35.85 -13.78
CA VAL A 98 14.39 -37.13 -14.15
C VAL A 98 14.40 -38.08 -12.96
N LEU A 99 13.28 -38.78 -12.69
CA LEU A 99 13.17 -39.73 -11.58
C LEU A 99 14.25 -40.83 -11.60
N ALA A 100 14.66 -41.26 -12.80
CA ALA A 100 15.66 -42.33 -12.99
C ALA A 100 17.05 -41.99 -12.43
N THR A 101 17.31 -40.72 -12.08
CA THR A 101 18.56 -40.32 -11.46
C THR A 101 18.58 -40.44 -9.95
N TYR A 102 17.44 -40.72 -9.32
CA TYR A 102 17.30 -40.84 -7.86
C TYR A 102 17.14 -42.30 -7.46
N GLU A 103 17.73 -42.66 -6.32
CA GLU A 103 17.51 -43.98 -5.71
C GLU A 103 16.03 -44.16 -5.40
N ASP A 104 15.48 -45.35 -5.69
CA ASP A 104 14.04 -45.66 -5.56
C ASP A 104 13.06 -44.73 -6.30
N GLY A 105 13.55 -43.90 -7.22
CA GLY A 105 12.75 -43.02 -8.08
C GLY A 105 11.80 -42.11 -7.30
N LEU A 106 10.50 -42.17 -7.61
CA LEU A 106 9.48 -41.36 -6.93
C LEU A 106 9.38 -41.68 -5.43
N ALA A 107 9.54 -42.95 -5.04
CA ALA A 107 9.45 -43.34 -3.64
C ALA A 107 10.62 -42.75 -2.82
N GLY A 108 11.83 -42.74 -3.39
CA GLY A 108 12.98 -42.11 -2.77
C GLY A 108 12.83 -40.60 -2.61
N ILE A 109 12.26 -39.92 -3.62
CA ILE A 109 11.96 -38.48 -3.53
C ILE A 109 10.91 -38.20 -2.45
N LYS A 110 9.84 -39.01 -2.39
CA LYS A 110 8.79 -38.85 -1.38
C LYS A 110 9.28 -39.12 0.05
N GLY A 111 10.32 -39.93 0.19
CA GLY A 111 11.00 -40.19 1.47
C GLY A 111 12.10 -39.18 1.81
N SER A 112 12.28 -38.12 1.01
CA SER A 112 13.30 -37.09 1.28
C SER A 112 12.78 -36.01 2.22
N ILE A 113 13.69 -35.41 2.98
CA ILE A 113 13.37 -34.31 3.91
C ILE A 113 12.76 -33.13 3.15
N GLU A 114 13.25 -32.86 1.94
CA GLU A 114 12.77 -31.77 1.09
C GLU A 114 11.31 -31.97 0.63
N TRP A 115 10.89 -33.22 0.45
CA TRP A 115 9.49 -33.54 0.18
C TRP A 115 8.64 -33.31 1.43
N GLU A 116 9.05 -33.86 2.58
CA GLU A 116 8.35 -33.68 3.86
C GLU A 116 8.16 -32.19 4.21
N ASP A 117 9.22 -31.40 4.10
CA ASP A 117 9.18 -29.94 4.33
C ASP A 117 8.22 -29.23 3.37
N LEU A 118 8.21 -29.61 2.09
CA LEU A 118 7.30 -29.00 1.11
C LEU A 118 5.84 -29.36 1.39
N ILE A 119 5.56 -30.60 1.78
CA ILE A 119 4.21 -31.06 2.14
C ILE A 119 3.71 -30.30 3.38
N ALA A 120 4.54 -30.16 4.41
CA ALA A 120 4.21 -29.38 5.60
C ALA A 120 3.91 -27.91 5.26
N GLN A 121 4.76 -27.28 4.43
CA GLN A 121 4.64 -25.85 4.11
C GLN A 121 3.46 -25.51 3.20
N ARG A 122 3.10 -26.38 2.25
CA ARG A 122 2.14 -26.04 1.18
C ARG A 122 0.86 -26.85 1.19
N PHE A 123 0.84 -27.97 1.89
CA PHE A 123 -0.27 -28.92 1.84
C PHE A 123 -0.79 -29.30 3.23
N GLU A 124 -0.48 -28.51 4.27
CA GLU A 124 -0.97 -28.70 5.65
C GLU A 124 -0.72 -30.13 6.16
N ASP A 125 0.46 -30.69 5.86
CA ASP A 125 0.84 -32.07 6.18
C ASP A 125 0.01 -33.16 5.48
N ILE A 126 -0.85 -32.80 4.53
CA ILE A 126 -1.67 -33.74 3.76
C ILE A 126 -1.00 -34.00 2.42
N GLU A 127 -0.49 -35.22 2.24
CA GLU A 127 0.14 -35.60 0.98
C GLU A 127 -0.88 -35.60 -0.18
N PRO A 128 -0.56 -34.92 -1.30
CA PRO A 128 -1.38 -34.95 -2.51
C PRO A 128 -1.67 -36.37 -3.03
N ALA A 129 -2.87 -36.56 -3.56
CA ALA A 129 -3.25 -37.83 -4.21
C ALA A 129 -2.31 -38.15 -5.39
N THR A 130 -1.99 -39.44 -5.56
CA THR A 130 -1.10 -39.91 -6.63
C THR A 130 -1.61 -39.55 -8.02
N GLY A 131 -0.73 -39.02 -8.85
CA GLY A 131 -0.99 -38.55 -10.21
C GLY A 131 -1.70 -37.20 -10.30
N SER A 132 -2.08 -36.59 -9.18
CA SER A 132 -2.83 -35.33 -9.14
C SER A 132 -1.98 -34.12 -9.57
N PRO A 133 -2.60 -33.03 -10.08
CA PRO A 133 -1.85 -31.80 -10.38
C PRO A 133 -1.05 -31.24 -9.19
N PRO A 134 -1.56 -31.27 -7.94
CA PRO A 134 -0.77 -30.90 -6.76
C PRO A 134 0.47 -31.78 -6.52
N GLU A 135 0.38 -33.11 -6.69
CA GLU A 135 1.55 -34.00 -6.57
C GLU A 135 2.62 -33.66 -7.62
N ARG A 136 2.21 -33.41 -8.87
CA ARG A 136 3.14 -33.02 -9.95
C ARG A 136 3.81 -31.68 -9.68
N SER A 137 3.07 -30.73 -9.11
CA SER A 137 3.60 -29.43 -8.70
C SER A 137 4.60 -29.57 -7.54
N ALA A 138 4.31 -30.44 -6.57
CA ALA A 138 5.22 -30.75 -5.48
C ALA A 138 6.51 -31.41 -6.01
N LEU A 139 6.36 -32.43 -6.85
CA LEU A 139 7.46 -33.15 -7.49
C LEU A 139 8.35 -32.22 -8.31
N PHE A 140 7.76 -31.31 -9.09
CA PHE A 140 8.50 -30.30 -9.83
C PHE A 140 9.39 -29.43 -8.92
N GLN A 141 8.83 -28.95 -7.79
CA GLN A 141 9.57 -28.11 -6.85
C GLN A 141 10.71 -28.86 -6.15
N VAL A 142 10.47 -30.10 -5.72
CA VAL A 142 11.51 -30.91 -5.05
C VAL A 142 12.63 -31.28 -6.03
N LEU A 143 12.29 -31.73 -7.25
CA LEU A 143 13.28 -32.01 -8.29
C LEU A 143 14.11 -30.76 -8.62
N ARG A 144 13.46 -29.60 -8.75
CA ARG A 144 14.16 -28.32 -8.97
C ARG A 144 15.03 -27.92 -7.78
N HIS A 145 14.73 -28.33 -6.56
CA HIS A 145 15.62 -28.08 -5.43
C HIS A 145 16.84 -29.02 -5.44
N LEU A 146 16.63 -30.30 -5.79
CA LEU A 146 17.66 -31.34 -5.69
C LEU A 146 18.56 -31.49 -6.92
N HIS A 147 18.11 -31.09 -8.11
CA HIS A 147 18.77 -31.43 -9.39
C HIS A 147 20.25 -31.03 -9.42
N ALA A 148 20.63 -29.81 -9.00
CA ALA A 148 22.02 -29.37 -9.05
C ALA A 148 22.94 -30.27 -8.19
N LYS A 149 22.51 -30.62 -6.97
CA LYS A 149 23.27 -31.53 -6.09
C LYS A 149 23.34 -32.94 -6.68
N GLN A 150 22.24 -33.40 -7.29
CA GLN A 150 22.20 -34.71 -7.93
C GLN A 150 23.06 -34.76 -9.21
N ALA A 151 23.18 -33.65 -9.95
CA ALA A 151 24.02 -33.52 -11.14
C ALA A 151 25.49 -33.86 -10.86
N HIS A 152 25.97 -33.57 -9.63
CA HIS A 152 27.31 -33.97 -9.16
C HIS A 152 27.54 -35.47 -9.33
N GLN A 153 26.56 -36.29 -8.94
CA GLN A 153 26.71 -37.73 -8.87
C GLN A 153 26.52 -38.42 -10.23
N LEU A 154 25.91 -37.75 -11.21
CA LEU A 154 25.49 -38.36 -12.49
C LEU A 154 26.63 -38.94 -13.32
N ALA A 155 27.82 -38.34 -13.26
CA ALA A 155 28.98 -38.85 -13.99
C ALA A 155 29.38 -40.27 -13.52
N LYS A 156 29.19 -40.57 -12.23
CA LYS A 156 29.55 -41.84 -11.59
C LYS A 156 28.36 -42.77 -11.35
N LEU A 157 27.14 -42.27 -11.47
CA LEU A 157 25.93 -43.06 -11.37
C LEU A 157 25.90 -44.17 -12.43
N SER A 158 25.41 -45.34 -12.05
CA SER A 158 25.24 -46.48 -12.94
C SER A 158 23.85 -47.07 -12.86
N TRP A 159 23.35 -47.57 -14.00
CA TRP A 159 22.08 -48.27 -14.09
C TRP A 159 22.33 -49.75 -14.40
N LYS A 160 21.78 -50.63 -13.57
CA LYS A 160 21.93 -52.08 -13.68
C LYS A 160 20.81 -52.69 -14.51
N VAL A 161 21.16 -53.54 -15.47
CA VAL A 161 20.18 -54.38 -16.18
C VAL A 161 19.74 -55.51 -15.23
N PRO A 162 18.45 -55.63 -14.86
CA PRO A 162 18.01 -56.59 -13.84
C PRO A 162 18.33 -58.05 -14.16
N SER A 163 18.35 -58.43 -15.44
CA SER A 163 18.59 -59.81 -15.88
C SER A 163 20.06 -60.20 -16.00
N THR A 164 20.94 -59.26 -16.34
CA THR A 164 22.37 -59.56 -16.62
C THR A 164 23.32 -59.00 -15.56
N GLY A 165 22.86 -58.04 -14.75
CA GLY A 165 23.72 -57.30 -13.80
C GLY A 165 24.69 -56.33 -14.48
N GLU A 166 24.64 -56.21 -15.81
CA GLU A 166 25.46 -55.28 -16.58
C GLU A 166 25.14 -53.83 -16.19
N GLN A 167 26.16 -52.99 -16.09
CA GLN A 167 26.06 -51.62 -15.62
C GLN A 167 26.36 -50.65 -16.76
N PHE A 168 25.46 -49.69 -16.96
CA PHE A 168 25.65 -48.59 -17.87
C PHE A 168 25.92 -47.29 -17.10
N HIS A 169 26.89 -46.51 -17.53
CA HIS A 169 27.14 -45.14 -17.06
C HIS A 169 26.80 -44.12 -18.15
N LEU A 170 26.57 -42.85 -17.81
CA LEU A 170 26.43 -41.85 -18.86
C LEU A 170 27.76 -41.66 -19.61
N LEU A 171 28.85 -41.47 -18.88
CA LEU A 171 30.21 -41.42 -19.43
C LEU A 171 30.85 -42.81 -19.37
N GLU A 172 30.80 -43.59 -20.45
CA GLU A 172 31.30 -44.98 -20.45
C GLU A 172 32.81 -45.12 -20.35
N HIS A 173 33.56 -44.19 -20.94
CA HIS A 173 35.02 -44.28 -20.97
C HIS A 173 35.56 -44.24 -19.54
N PHE A 174 35.98 -45.41 -19.05
CA PHE A 174 36.34 -45.60 -17.64
C PHE A 174 37.40 -44.61 -17.16
N ASP A 175 38.52 -44.49 -17.88
CA ASP A 175 39.62 -43.61 -17.43
C ASP A 175 39.21 -42.12 -17.40
N LEU A 176 38.42 -41.65 -18.36
CA LEU A 176 37.90 -40.28 -18.36
C LEU A 176 36.86 -40.06 -17.26
N ARG A 177 36.00 -41.06 -16.99
CA ARG A 177 35.01 -40.99 -15.91
C ARG A 177 35.68 -40.97 -14.54
N ASP A 178 36.65 -41.84 -14.31
CA ASP A 178 37.40 -41.90 -13.06
C ASP A 178 38.18 -40.60 -12.82
N TYR A 179 38.82 -40.08 -13.88
CA TYR A 179 39.71 -38.93 -13.76
C TYR A 179 38.98 -37.56 -13.76
N TYR A 180 37.97 -37.38 -14.62
CA TYR A 180 37.25 -36.10 -14.76
C TYR A 180 35.82 -36.11 -14.24
N GLY A 181 35.24 -37.27 -13.92
CA GLY A 181 33.81 -37.38 -13.56
C GLY A 181 33.41 -36.50 -12.37
N ASP A 182 34.21 -36.50 -11.30
CA ASP A 182 33.96 -35.64 -10.12
C ASP A 182 34.03 -34.16 -10.48
N LEU A 183 35.03 -33.76 -11.27
CA LEU A 183 35.19 -32.36 -11.68
C LEU A 183 34.02 -31.91 -12.56
N ILE A 184 33.60 -32.74 -13.52
CA ILE A 184 32.44 -32.47 -14.37
C ILE A 184 31.18 -32.31 -13.52
N GLY A 185 30.97 -33.22 -12.57
CA GLY A 185 29.83 -33.19 -11.66
C GLY A 185 29.83 -31.96 -10.74
N GLU A 186 30.96 -31.64 -10.12
CA GLU A 186 31.09 -30.48 -9.23
C GLU A 186 30.89 -29.16 -9.99
N ILE A 187 31.44 -29.05 -11.21
CA ILE A 187 31.17 -27.90 -12.08
C ILE A 187 29.69 -27.82 -12.44
N ALA A 188 29.07 -28.95 -12.80
CA ALA A 188 27.64 -29.02 -13.08
C ALA A 188 26.81 -28.58 -11.87
N GLU A 189 27.11 -29.05 -10.66
CA GLU A 189 26.43 -28.60 -9.43
C GLU A 189 26.59 -27.08 -9.21
N SER A 190 27.78 -26.55 -9.52
CA SER A 190 28.12 -25.16 -9.25
C SER A 190 27.28 -24.14 -9.99
N HIS A 191 26.47 -24.52 -11.00
CA HIS A 191 25.61 -23.60 -11.73
C HIS A 191 24.53 -22.93 -10.83
N HIS A 192 24.19 -23.55 -9.71
CA HIS A 192 23.26 -23.00 -8.71
C HIS A 192 23.94 -22.26 -7.55
N TRP A 193 25.27 -22.27 -7.48
CA TRP A 193 25.98 -21.61 -6.39
C TRP A 193 26.00 -20.09 -6.56
N PRO A 194 26.20 -19.31 -5.48
CA PRO A 194 26.59 -17.92 -5.61
C PRO A 194 27.94 -17.77 -6.32
N ALA A 195 28.11 -16.74 -7.17
CA ALA A 195 29.33 -16.54 -7.97
C ALA A 195 30.62 -16.49 -7.14
N HIS A 196 30.58 -15.88 -5.94
CA HIS A 196 31.74 -15.83 -5.03
C HIS A 196 32.17 -17.22 -4.53
N ARG A 197 31.22 -18.14 -4.27
CA ARG A 197 31.52 -19.51 -3.85
C ARG A 197 32.18 -20.29 -4.99
N VAL A 198 31.73 -20.07 -6.22
CA VAL A 198 32.35 -20.66 -7.43
C VAL A 198 33.80 -20.20 -7.54
N ALA A 199 34.04 -18.90 -7.34
CA ALA A 199 35.39 -18.34 -7.32
C ALA A 199 36.26 -18.97 -6.22
N GLU A 200 35.84 -18.93 -4.96
CA GLU A 200 36.62 -19.52 -3.85
C GLU A 200 36.94 -21.01 -4.07
N THR A 201 35.99 -21.77 -4.61
CA THR A 201 36.16 -23.22 -4.81
C THR A 201 37.15 -23.53 -5.93
N PHE A 202 37.08 -22.79 -7.04
CA PHE A 202 37.81 -23.13 -8.26
C PHE A 202 39.02 -22.24 -8.56
N GLU A 203 39.25 -21.14 -7.83
CA GLU A 203 40.31 -20.17 -8.10
C GLU A 203 41.71 -20.79 -8.23
N GLN A 204 42.03 -21.80 -7.43
CA GLN A 204 43.34 -22.48 -7.49
C GLN A 204 43.26 -23.86 -8.16
N ARG A 205 42.07 -24.26 -8.64
CA ARG A 205 41.79 -25.62 -9.11
C ARG A 205 42.21 -25.80 -10.57
N HIS A 206 43.47 -26.20 -10.75
CA HIS A 206 44.01 -26.65 -12.04
C HIS A 206 44.18 -28.16 -12.06
N VAL A 207 43.68 -28.83 -13.11
CA VAL A 207 43.77 -30.29 -13.25
C VAL A 207 44.53 -30.64 -14.53
N ASN A 208 45.63 -31.37 -14.40
CA ASN A 208 46.45 -31.77 -15.56
C ASN A 208 45.69 -32.77 -16.47
N ALA A 209 46.20 -32.96 -17.69
CA ALA A 209 45.70 -34.02 -18.55
C ALA A 209 46.03 -35.42 -17.94
N PRO A 210 45.13 -36.42 -18.05
CA PRO A 210 45.42 -37.78 -17.64
C PRO A 210 46.56 -38.37 -18.47
N ALA A 211 47.28 -39.34 -17.90
CA ALA A 211 48.53 -39.85 -18.47
C ALA A 211 48.41 -40.44 -19.88
N PHE A 212 47.22 -40.91 -20.28
CA PHE A 212 46.97 -41.43 -21.63
C PHE A 212 46.74 -40.33 -22.67
N LEU A 213 46.49 -39.07 -22.25
CA LEU A 213 46.48 -37.91 -23.14
C LEU A 213 47.89 -37.31 -23.22
N VAL A 214 48.45 -37.31 -24.42
CA VAL A 214 49.86 -36.93 -24.66
C VAL A 214 50.19 -35.46 -24.31
N PRO A 215 49.33 -34.45 -24.56
CA PRO A 215 49.69 -33.05 -24.32
C PRO A 215 49.50 -32.62 -22.86
N VAL A 216 50.60 -32.35 -22.16
CA VAL A 216 50.58 -31.77 -20.80
C VAL A 216 49.90 -30.39 -20.77
N THR A 217 49.90 -29.67 -21.89
CA THR A 217 49.29 -28.35 -22.04
C THR A 217 47.76 -28.36 -22.02
N TRP A 218 47.11 -29.53 -22.05
CA TRP A 218 45.66 -29.65 -21.91
C TRP A 218 45.24 -29.68 -20.42
N THR A 219 45.82 -28.78 -19.62
CA THR A 219 45.43 -28.53 -18.23
C THR A 219 44.08 -27.83 -18.21
N ILE A 220 43.22 -28.21 -17.27
CA ILE A 220 41.90 -27.62 -17.06
C ILE A 220 41.99 -26.54 -15.99
N ASP A 221 41.59 -25.32 -16.32
CA ASP A 221 41.24 -24.29 -15.34
C ASP A 221 39.75 -24.42 -15.00
N ALA A 222 39.43 -24.99 -13.83
CA ALA A 222 38.06 -25.27 -13.43
C ALA A 222 37.23 -23.99 -13.28
N LEU A 223 37.84 -22.88 -12.84
CA LEU A 223 37.17 -21.60 -12.66
C LEU A 223 36.62 -21.09 -13.99
N LYS A 224 37.45 -21.17 -15.03
CA LYS A 224 37.11 -20.77 -16.39
C LYS A 224 35.94 -21.58 -16.93
N VAL A 225 35.98 -22.89 -16.76
CA VAL A 225 34.94 -23.80 -17.24
C VAL A 225 33.62 -23.58 -16.48
N ALA A 226 33.68 -23.42 -15.17
CA ALA A 226 32.50 -23.17 -14.33
C ALA A 226 31.79 -21.86 -14.70
N PHE A 227 32.52 -20.75 -14.85
CA PHE A 227 31.89 -19.49 -15.26
C PHE A 227 31.36 -19.53 -16.69
N LEU A 228 31.99 -20.28 -17.59
CA LEU A 228 31.50 -20.40 -18.96
C LEU A 228 30.20 -21.23 -19.02
N LEU A 229 30.08 -22.29 -18.21
CA LEU A 229 28.81 -23.01 -18.02
C LEU A 229 27.72 -22.06 -17.51
N ARG A 230 27.98 -21.41 -16.38
CA ARG A 230 27.01 -20.54 -15.69
C ARG A 230 26.46 -19.44 -16.58
N THR A 231 27.36 -18.73 -17.25
CA THR A 231 26.99 -17.61 -18.10
C THR A 231 26.28 -18.07 -19.37
N ALA A 232 26.66 -19.22 -19.94
CA ALA A 232 25.98 -19.78 -21.11
C ALA A 232 24.57 -20.30 -20.80
N ASP A 233 24.40 -20.99 -19.67
CA ASP A 233 23.10 -21.52 -19.23
C ASP A 233 22.09 -20.38 -18.99
N VAL A 234 22.45 -19.43 -18.11
CA VAL A 234 21.56 -18.31 -17.78
C VAL A 234 21.20 -17.46 -19.01
N ALA A 235 22.12 -17.34 -19.97
CA ALA A 235 21.90 -16.57 -21.19
C ALA A 235 21.05 -17.29 -22.24
N HIS A 236 20.83 -18.60 -22.14
CA HIS A 236 20.03 -19.35 -23.11
C HIS A 236 18.52 -19.21 -22.86
N ILE A 237 17.96 -18.07 -23.29
CA ILE A 237 16.55 -17.68 -23.09
C ILE A 237 15.76 -17.45 -24.39
N ASP A 238 16.10 -18.14 -25.48
CA ASP A 238 15.47 -17.95 -26.80
C ASP A 238 14.31 -18.91 -27.10
N GLY A 239 13.64 -18.71 -28.24
CA GLY A 239 12.46 -19.46 -28.64
C GLY A 239 12.63 -20.98 -28.77
N GLN A 240 13.86 -21.51 -28.83
CA GLN A 240 14.10 -22.96 -28.78
C GLN A 240 13.78 -23.55 -27.41
N ARG A 241 13.92 -22.77 -26.33
CA ARG A 241 13.48 -23.17 -24.98
C ARG A 241 11.96 -23.22 -24.87
N ALA A 242 11.23 -22.45 -25.67
CA ALA A 242 9.77 -22.38 -25.59
C ALA A 242 9.08 -22.35 -26.98
N PRO A 243 9.12 -23.44 -27.76
CA PRO A 243 8.48 -23.46 -29.07
C PRO A 243 6.96 -23.30 -28.95
N TRP A 244 6.36 -22.40 -29.75
CA TRP A 244 4.91 -22.13 -29.73
C TRP A 244 4.03 -23.37 -29.91
N PHE A 245 4.48 -24.34 -30.72
CA PHE A 245 3.74 -25.59 -30.90
C PHE A 245 3.70 -26.43 -29.63
N LEU A 246 4.82 -26.55 -28.91
CA LEU A 246 4.86 -27.25 -27.62
C LEU A 246 4.10 -26.50 -26.54
N PHE A 247 4.17 -25.16 -26.53
CA PHE A 247 3.35 -24.33 -25.65
C PHE A 247 1.86 -24.64 -25.80
N ALA A 248 1.37 -24.70 -27.05
CA ALA A 248 -0.03 -25.01 -27.34
C ALA A 248 -0.43 -26.45 -26.94
N LEU A 249 0.49 -27.41 -27.03
CA LEU A 249 0.24 -28.80 -26.63
C LEU A 249 0.26 -29.02 -25.12
N ARG A 250 1.14 -28.29 -24.41
CA ARG A 250 1.38 -28.46 -22.96
C ARG A 250 0.44 -27.60 -22.11
N ASP A 251 -0.10 -26.53 -22.67
CA ASP A 251 -0.99 -25.55 -22.01
C ASP A 251 -0.48 -25.14 -20.62
N PRO A 252 0.75 -24.58 -20.53
CA PRO A 252 1.32 -24.25 -19.23
C PRO A 252 0.56 -23.09 -18.58
N ASP A 253 0.54 -23.08 -17.25
CA ASP A 253 -0.20 -22.12 -16.43
C ASP A 253 0.71 -21.29 -15.50
N GLY A 254 0.13 -20.28 -14.86
CA GLY A 254 0.82 -19.43 -13.89
C GLY A 254 2.14 -18.84 -14.39
N ILE A 255 3.19 -18.96 -13.57
CA ILE A 255 4.53 -18.45 -13.86
C ILE A 255 5.18 -19.21 -15.04
N SER A 256 4.92 -20.51 -15.17
CA SER A 256 5.40 -21.30 -16.30
C SER A 256 4.90 -20.72 -17.61
N GLN A 257 3.61 -20.37 -17.70
CA GLN A 257 3.05 -19.72 -18.89
C GLN A 257 3.82 -18.45 -19.28
N LEU A 258 4.22 -17.63 -18.30
CA LEU A 258 4.99 -16.42 -18.54
C LEU A 258 6.38 -16.73 -19.11
N HIS A 259 7.10 -17.70 -18.53
CA HIS A 259 8.40 -18.16 -19.03
C HIS A 259 8.31 -18.62 -20.49
N TRP A 260 7.31 -19.44 -20.79
CA TRP A 260 7.09 -19.89 -22.16
C TRP A 260 6.79 -18.73 -23.12
N LYS A 261 5.84 -17.85 -22.76
CA LYS A 261 5.44 -16.73 -23.62
C LYS A 261 6.59 -15.80 -23.96
N PHE A 262 7.43 -15.45 -22.98
CA PHE A 262 8.52 -14.53 -23.26
C PHE A 262 9.63 -15.20 -24.06
N GLN A 263 10.09 -16.38 -23.65
CA GLN A 263 11.19 -17.08 -24.34
C GLN A 263 10.81 -17.37 -25.79
N ALA A 264 9.55 -17.75 -26.06
CA ALA A 264 9.04 -17.99 -27.41
C ALA A 264 9.14 -16.77 -28.35
N LYS A 265 9.17 -15.55 -27.80
CA LYS A 265 9.33 -14.31 -28.57
C LYS A 265 10.78 -13.85 -28.71
N MET A 266 11.68 -14.35 -27.87
CA MET A 266 13.09 -13.95 -27.87
C MET A 266 13.84 -14.60 -29.02
N GLY A 267 14.68 -13.80 -29.68
CA GLY A 267 15.68 -14.27 -30.62
C GLY A 267 16.90 -14.85 -29.92
N GLN A 268 17.80 -15.44 -30.70
CA GLN A 268 19.06 -15.98 -30.19
C GLN A 268 19.91 -14.86 -29.58
N PRO A 269 20.49 -15.06 -28.38
CA PRO A 269 21.49 -14.15 -27.83
C PRO A 269 22.69 -14.07 -28.78
N ALA A 270 23.21 -12.86 -28.98
CA ALA A 270 24.35 -12.61 -29.86
C ALA A 270 25.23 -11.50 -29.30
N ARG A 271 26.55 -11.65 -29.43
CA ARG A 271 27.51 -10.61 -29.05
C ARG A 271 27.49 -9.46 -30.05
N THR A 272 27.53 -8.23 -29.55
CA THR A 272 27.68 -7.01 -30.35
C THR A 272 29.15 -6.68 -30.58
N ASP A 273 29.44 -5.81 -31.55
CA ASP A 273 30.79 -5.29 -31.79
C ASP A 273 31.40 -4.56 -30.58
N ARG A 274 30.56 -4.17 -29.62
CA ARG A 274 30.98 -3.51 -28.36
C ARG A 274 31.31 -4.48 -27.23
N GLY A 275 31.17 -5.79 -27.45
CA GLY A 275 31.40 -6.81 -26.41
C GLY A 275 30.23 -6.91 -25.41
N GLU A 276 29.01 -6.59 -25.83
CA GLU A 276 27.79 -6.73 -25.04
C GLU A 276 26.93 -7.86 -25.60
N LEU A 277 26.14 -8.52 -24.75
CA LEU A 277 25.17 -9.51 -25.16
C LEU A 277 23.87 -8.81 -25.57
N ARG A 278 23.49 -8.89 -26.85
CA ARG A 278 22.19 -8.42 -27.32
C ARG A 278 21.13 -9.50 -27.08
N LEU A 279 20.11 -9.13 -26.33
CA LEU A 279 18.85 -9.86 -26.19
C LEU A 279 17.78 -9.07 -26.93
N SER A 280 17.06 -9.69 -27.87
CA SER A 280 16.07 -9.00 -28.70
C SER A 280 14.85 -9.87 -28.97
N SER A 281 13.69 -9.25 -29.26
CA SER A 281 12.50 -9.97 -29.70
C SER A 281 12.13 -9.61 -31.13
N GLY A 282 11.73 -10.61 -31.92
CA GLY A 282 11.29 -10.40 -33.31
C GLY A 282 9.88 -9.80 -33.42
N SER A 283 9.08 -9.89 -32.36
CA SER A 283 7.73 -9.34 -32.28
C SER A 283 7.53 -8.55 -30.98
N PRO A 284 6.67 -7.52 -30.97
CA PRO A 284 6.44 -6.74 -29.77
C PRO A 284 5.58 -7.48 -28.74
N PHE A 285 5.69 -7.06 -27.49
CA PHE A 285 4.84 -7.50 -26.38
C PHE A 285 3.67 -6.53 -26.23
N ASP A 286 2.45 -7.03 -26.40
CA ASP A 286 1.25 -6.21 -26.21
C ASP A 286 0.87 -6.09 -24.72
N THR A 287 -0.24 -5.41 -24.45
CA THR A 287 -0.74 -5.17 -23.09
C THR A 287 -1.06 -6.46 -22.32
N LYS A 288 -1.33 -7.59 -23.00
CA LYS A 288 -1.65 -8.91 -22.41
C LYS A 288 -0.38 -9.70 -22.08
N ASP A 289 0.68 -9.50 -22.84
CA ASP A 289 1.99 -10.15 -22.61
C ASP A 289 2.89 -9.37 -21.62
N ARG A 290 2.35 -8.33 -20.97
CA ARG A 290 3.10 -7.41 -20.09
C ARG A 290 3.91 -8.10 -19.00
N GLN A 291 3.30 -9.07 -18.31
CA GLN A 291 3.99 -9.81 -17.25
C GLN A 291 5.14 -10.67 -17.80
N ALA A 292 4.96 -11.25 -18.99
CA ALA A 292 6.00 -12.01 -19.67
C ALA A 292 7.16 -11.09 -20.10
N TRP A 293 6.87 -9.87 -20.57
CA TRP A 293 7.91 -8.88 -20.88
C TRP A 293 8.74 -8.49 -19.65
N TRP A 294 8.09 -8.23 -18.51
CA TRP A 294 8.80 -7.92 -17.26
C TRP A 294 9.70 -9.07 -16.81
N LEU A 295 9.21 -10.31 -16.94
CA LEU A 295 10.01 -11.49 -16.65
C LEU A 295 11.23 -11.61 -17.59
N ALA A 296 11.09 -11.24 -18.86
CA ALA A 296 12.22 -11.17 -19.79
C ALA A 296 13.25 -10.12 -19.38
N TYR A 297 12.81 -8.94 -18.93
CA TYR A 297 13.70 -7.90 -18.42
C TYR A 297 14.42 -8.34 -17.13
N GLU A 298 13.72 -9.00 -16.21
CA GLU A 298 14.31 -9.54 -14.98
C GLU A 298 15.35 -10.63 -15.29
N ALA A 299 15.05 -11.52 -16.24
CA ALA A 299 16.03 -12.49 -16.74
C ALA A 299 17.26 -11.81 -17.36
N ALA A 300 17.06 -10.76 -18.17
CA ALA A 300 18.15 -9.97 -18.73
C ALA A 300 19.03 -9.33 -17.64
N CYS A 301 18.43 -8.76 -16.58
CA CYS A 301 19.18 -8.22 -15.44
C CYS A 301 19.96 -9.29 -14.68
N MET A 302 19.41 -10.51 -14.55
CA MET A 302 20.13 -11.64 -13.95
C MET A 302 21.35 -12.04 -14.80
N ILE A 303 21.17 -12.17 -16.11
CA ILE A 303 22.26 -12.48 -17.06
C ILE A 303 23.36 -11.42 -16.98
N ASP A 304 23.00 -10.13 -16.95
CA ASP A 304 23.95 -9.03 -16.82
C ASP A 304 24.78 -9.13 -15.53
N ARG A 305 24.15 -9.49 -14.42
CA ARG A 305 24.85 -9.70 -13.14
C ARG A 305 25.83 -10.86 -13.22
N GLU A 306 25.40 -12.02 -13.72
CA GLU A 306 26.27 -13.19 -13.87
C GLU A 306 27.47 -12.90 -14.80
N LEU A 307 27.26 -12.17 -15.90
CA LEU A 307 28.35 -11.74 -16.77
C LEU A 307 29.32 -10.79 -16.06
N ARG A 308 28.82 -9.78 -15.34
CA ARG A 308 29.67 -8.82 -14.60
C ARG A 308 30.44 -9.48 -13.46
N ASP A 309 29.81 -10.41 -12.75
CA ASP A 309 30.44 -11.16 -11.67
C ASP A 309 31.55 -12.05 -12.23
N ALA A 310 31.27 -12.80 -13.30
CA ALA A 310 32.28 -13.61 -14.00
C ALA A 310 33.45 -12.75 -14.49
N GLN A 311 33.18 -11.57 -15.07
CA GLN A 311 34.22 -10.63 -15.51
C GLN A 311 35.11 -10.14 -14.37
N THR A 312 34.51 -9.83 -13.23
CA THR A 312 35.23 -9.31 -12.05
C THR A 312 36.06 -10.43 -11.42
N LEU A 313 35.44 -11.56 -11.11
CA LEU A 313 36.08 -12.69 -10.43
C LEU A 313 37.16 -13.36 -11.29
N MET A 314 36.97 -13.44 -12.61
CA MET A 314 38.03 -13.91 -13.52
C MET A 314 39.22 -12.95 -13.54
N ARG A 315 39.01 -11.62 -13.50
CA ARG A 315 40.11 -10.64 -13.42
C ARG A 315 40.87 -10.75 -12.11
N ASP A 316 40.15 -10.83 -10.99
CA ASP A 316 40.75 -10.93 -9.66
C ASP A 316 41.60 -12.20 -9.53
N ALA A 317 41.13 -13.30 -10.11
CA ALA A 317 41.86 -14.55 -10.21
C ALA A 317 42.99 -14.54 -11.26
N GLY A 318 43.23 -13.43 -11.98
CA GLY A 318 44.29 -13.31 -12.99
C GLY A 318 44.04 -14.03 -14.31
N ARG A 319 42.77 -14.36 -14.64
CA ARG A 319 42.35 -15.00 -15.89
C ARG A 319 41.98 -13.97 -16.95
N LYS A 320 42.04 -14.39 -18.23
CA LYS A 320 41.47 -13.62 -19.35
C LYS A 320 39.93 -13.57 -19.18
N PRO A 321 39.31 -12.38 -19.15
CA PRO A 321 37.85 -12.29 -19.10
C PRO A 321 37.20 -12.68 -20.42
N PHE A 322 35.91 -13.01 -20.39
CA PHE A 322 35.14 -13.30 -21.59
C PHE A 322 35.03 -12.07 -22.52
N ALA A 323 34.84 -12.29 -23.82
CA ALA A 323 34.64 -11.20 -24.77
C ALA A 323 33.34 -10.42 -24.52
N THR A 324 32.35 -11.08 -23.92
CA THR A 324 31.07 -10.48 -23.55
C THR A 324 31.00 -10.24 -22.05
N GLY A 325 30.78 -8.99 -21.63
CA GLY A 325 30.86 -8.60 -20.22
C GLY A 325 29.59 -8.05 -19.57
N SER A 326 28.57 -7.74 -20.37
CA SER A 326 27.30 -7.17 -19.92
C SER A 326 26.22 -7.39 -20.96
N VAL A 327 24.97 -7.13 -20.60
CA VAL A 327 23.82 -7.15 -21.52
C VAL A 327 23.57 -5.74 -22.08
N GLU A 328 23.35 -5.65 -23.39
CA GLU A 328 23.04 -4.38 -24.09
C GLU A 328 21.69 -3.82 -23.61
N HIS A 329 21.65 -2.52 -23.31
CA HIS A 329 20.43 -1.78 -22.92
C HIS A 329 19.68 -2.28 -21.66
N VAL A 330 20.31 -3.08 -20.80
CA VAL A 330 19.66 -3.63 -19.59
C VAL A 330 19.54 -2.64 -18.42
N THR A 331 20.09 -1.43 -18.55
CA THR A 331 20.18 -0.44 -17.45
C THR A 331 18.83 0.15 -17.04
N SER A 332 17.85 0.13 -17.93
CA SER A 332 16.48 0.56 -17.65
C SER A 332 15.48 -0.22 -18.50
N PRO A 333 14.24 -0.39 -18.04
CA PRO A 333 13.18 -1.02 -18.83
C PRO A 333 12.96 -0.31 -20.18
N GLU A 334 13.07 1.02 -20.20
CA GLU A 334 12.91 1.84 -21.39
C GLU A 334 14.02 1.60 -22.42
N ALA A 335 15.27 1.48 -21.96
CA ALA A 335 16.39 1.11 -22.82
C ALA A 335 16.20 -0.31 -23.34
N PHE A 336 15.85 -1.28 -22.48
CA PHE A 336 15.66 -2.67 -22.90
C PHE A 336 14.55 -2.82 -23.94
N ALA A 337 13.50 -2.00 -23.83
CA ALA A 337 12.39 -1.95 -24.79
C ALA A 337 12.81 -1.56 -26.21
N THR A 338 13.98 -0.94 -26.40
CA THR A 338 14.52 -0.68 -27.74
C THR A 338 14.88 -1.96 -28.50
N ASN A 339 15.33 -2.99 -27.78
CA ASN A 339 15.66 -4.30 -28.32
C ASN A 339 14.49 -5.30 -28.20
N VAL A 340 13.62 -5.11 -27.21
CA VAL A 340 12.45 -5.96 -26.92
C VAL A 340 11.19 -5.07 -26.92
N PRO A 341 10.63 -4.72 -28.10
CA PRO A 341 9.61 -3.69 -28.22
C PRO A 341 8.29 -4.04 -27.51
N THR A 342 7.60 -3.01 -27.02
CA THR A 342 6.23 -3.10 -26.48
C THR A 342 5.24 -2.38 -27.42
N VAL A 343 3.96 -2.76 -27.35
CA VAL A 343 2.90 -2.09 -28.11
C VAL A 343 1.67 -1.83 -27.24
N GLY A 344 1.18 -0.58 -27.25
CA GLY A 344 0.00 -0.16 -26.46
C GLY A 344 0.27 0.12 -24.97
N TRP A 345 1.52 0.00 -24.51
CA TRP A 345 1.94 0.34 -23.13
C TRP A 345 3.44 0.66 -23.09
N GLU A 346 3.87 1.41 -22.08
CA GLU A 346 5.28 1.76 -21.87
C GLU A 346 5.85 1.00 -20.66
N PRO A 347 6.99 0.30 -20.79
CA PRO A 347 7.69 -0.30 -19.67
C PRO A 347 8.48 0.80 -18.97
N VAL A 348 7.83 1.45 -18.01
CA VAL A 348 8.44 2.46 -17.15
C VAL A 348 8.70 1.83 -15.80
N ASN A 349 9.83 2.12 -15.17
CA ASN A 349 10.05 1.71 -13.79
C ASN A 349 9.21 2.57 -12.83
N VAL A 350 7.92 2.28 -12.75
CA VAL A 350 6.93 2.92 -11.88
C VAL A 350 6.79 2.19 -10.54
N ALA A 351 7.82 1.49 -10.08
CA ALA A 351 7.82 0.93 -8.74
C ALA A 351 7.76 2.08 -7.70
N PRO A 352 6.94 1.98 -6.64
CA PRO A 352 6.94 2.93 -5.54
C PRO A 352 8.36 3.10 -4.97
N LYS A 353 8.80 4.34 -4.78
CA LYS A 353 10.13 4.68 -4.26
C LYS A 353 10.00 5.35 -2.90
N ILE A 354 11.07 5.35 -2.10
CA ILE A 354 11.16 6.14 -0.88
C ILE A 354 12.34 7.11 -1.05
N GLY A 355 12.05 8.33 -1.50
CA GLY A 355 13.05 9.38 -1.70
C GLY A 355 13.41 10.14 -0.41
N ASP A 356 12.51 10.18 0.58
CA ASP A 356 12.69 10.92 1.84
C ASP A 356 12.42 10.04 3.06
N VAL A 357 13.36 9.14 3.34
CA VAL A 357 13.30 8.20 4.48
C VAL A 357 13.01 8.90 5.82
N PRO A 358 13.63 10.05 6.17
CA PRO A 358 13.28 10.78 7.39
C PRO A 358 11.81 11.20 7.47
N LYS A 359 11.22 11.73 6.39
CA LYS A 359 9.79 12.06 6.38
C LYS A 359 8.90 10.83 6.51
N VAL A 360 9.29 9.72 5.90
CA VAL A 360 8.56 8.45 6.04
C VAL A 360 8.60 7.94 7.48
N ILE A 361 9.77 7.97 8.13
CA ILE A 361 9.93 7.59 9.54
C ILE A 361 9.14 8.53 10.45
N ALA A 362 9.18 9.84 10.22
CA ALA A 362 8.36 10.80 10.95
C ALA A 362 6.85 10.53 10.76
N SER A 363 6.46 10.04 9.59
CA SER A 363 5.07 9.71 9.26
C SER A 363 4.60 8.36 9.83
N LEU A 364 5.50 7.37 9.94
CA LEU A 364 5.20 6.01 10.43
C LEU A 364 5.42 5.84 11.94
N GLY A 365 6.38 6.56 12.53
CA GLY A 365 6.78 6.44 13.93
C GLY A 365 5.85 7.13 14.93
N GLY A 366 4.80 7.82 14.47
CA GLY A 366 3.88 8.60 15.31
C GLY A 366 2.53 7.94 15.59
N THR A 367 2.03 7.04 14.75
CA THR A 367 0.82 6.18 14.90
C THR A 367 0.53 5.51 13.54
N THR A 368 -0.19 4.39 13.55
CA THR A 368 -0.65 3.67 12.35
C THR A 368 -1.43 4.61 11.43
N LEU A 369 -0.84 4.95 10.28
CA LEU A 369 -1.11 6.14 9.46
C LEU A 369 -2.57 6.59 9.28
N TYR A 370 -3.55 5.69 9.31
CA TYR A 370 -4.97 6.05 9.19
C TYR A 370 -5.97 5.17 9.96
N GLY A 371 -5.51 4.12 10.66
CA GLY A 371 -6.41 3.10 11.24
C GLY A 371 -7.33 2.45 10.18
N ASP A 372 -8.44 1.84 10.61
CA ASP A 372 -9.44 1.17 9.76
C ASP A 372 -10.58 2.14 9.31
N ARG A 373 -10.21 3.34 8.83
CA ARG A 373 -11.12 4.46 8.52
C ARG A 373 -11.06 4.90 7.04
N PRO A 374 -11.80 4.25 6.12
CA PRO A 374 -11.74 4.54 4.68
C PRO A 374 -12.20 5.96 4.32
N GLU A 375 -13.04 6.61 5.13
CA GLU A 375 -13.49 7.98 4.91
C GLU A 375 -12.33 8.99 4.94
N LEU A 376 -11.24 8.70 5.66
CA LEU A 376 -10.04 9.54 5.65
C LEU A 376 -9.32 9.49 4.31
N ALA A 377 -9.24 8.32 3.68
CA ALA A 377 -8.66 8.18 2.35
C ALA A 377 -9.47 8.95 1.29
N LEU A 378 -10.81 8.89 1.36
CA LEU A 378 -11.68 9.70 0.50
C LEU A 378 -11.44 11.21 0.72
N ARG A 379 -11.30 11.65 1.98
CA ARG A 379 -10.96 13.05 2.29
C ARG A 379 -9.62 13.47 1.67
N GLU A 380 -8.60 12.61 1.70
CA GLU A 380 -7.30 12.91 1.05
C GLU A 380 -7.44 13.08 -0.47
N LEU A 381 -8.26 12.25 -1.13
CA LEU A 381 -8.53 12.40 -2.56
C LEU A 381 -9.23 13.73 -2.87
N ILE A 382 -10.25 14.10 -2.09
CA ILE A 382 -10.93 15.40 -2.22
C ILE A 382 -9.94 16.56 -1.96
N GLN A 383 -9.04 16.40 -0.99
CA GLN A 383 -7.99 17.39 -0.71
C GLN A 383 -7.04 17.58 -1.90
N ASN A 384 -6.54 16.49 -2.47
CA ASN A 384 -5.64 16.54 -3.62
C ASN A 384 -6.34 17.16 -4.84
N ALA A 385 -7.59 16.80 -5.07
CA ALA A 385 -8.45 17.41 -6.10
C ALA A 385 -8.61 18.92 -5.87
N ALA A 386 -8.87 19.35 -4.63
CA ALA A 386 -9.01 20.76 -4.27
C ALA A 386 -7.70 21.55 -4.47
N ASP A 387 -6.56 20.97 -4.08
CA ASP A 387 -5.24 21.58 -4.30
C ASP A 387 -4.94 21.74 -5.80
N ALA A 388 -5.30 20.76 -6.64
CA ALA A 388 -5.14 20.83 -8.09
C ALA A 388 -6.00 21.94 -8.74
N VAL A 389 -7.25 22.10 -8.30
CA VAL A 389 -8.14 23.18 -8.76
C VAL A 389 -7.62 24.55 -8.31
N ARG A 390 -7.20 24.68 -7.04
CA ARG A 390 -6.64 25.93 -6.51
C ARG A 390 -5.32 26.32 -7.19
N ALA A 391 -4.50 25.34 -7.59
CA ALA A 391 -3.29 25.62 -8.36
C ALA A 391 -3.63 26.24 -9.72
N LEU A 392 -4.64 25.70 -10.41
CA LEU A 392 -5.12 26.24 -11.68
C LEU A 392 -5.73 27.65 -11.52
N ARG A 393 -6.50 27.89 -10.44
CA ARG A 393 -6.99 29.24 -10.06
C ARG A 393 -5.86 30.21 -9.80
N ALA A 394 -4.84 29.81 -9.03
CA ALA A 394 -3.70 30.65 -8.69
C ALA A 394 -2.91 31.04 -9.94
N LEU A 395 -2.83 30.17 -10.95
CA LEU A 395 -2.23 30.52 -12.24
C LEU A 395 -3.08 31.52 -13.06
N GLY A 396 -4.36 31.71 -12.72
CA GLY A 396 -5.27 32.62 -13.41
C GLY A 396 -5.90 32.02 -14.67
N GLU A 397 -5.87 30.69 -14.81
CA GLU A 397 -6.42 29.98 -15.97
C GLU A 397 -7.94 29.74 -15.85
N ILE A 398 -8.48 29.78 -14.62
CA ILE A 398 -9.91 29.70 -14.31
C ILE A 398 -10.29 30.75 -13.25
N GLY A 399 -11.58 31.09 -13.18
CA GLY A 399 -12.12 32.06 -12.21
C GLY A 399 -12.03 31.61 -10.75
N ARG A 400 -12.11 32.57 -9.80
CA ARG A 400 -11.96 32.31 -8.35
C ARG A 400 -12.95 31.30 -7.78
N LYS A 401 -14.16 31.20 -8.34
CA LYS A 401 -15.21 30.24 -7.94
C LYS A 401 -15.40 29.10 -8.95
N GLU A 402 -14.59 29.07 -10.02
CA GLU A 402 -14.66 28.03 -11.05
C GLU A 402 -13.88 26.79 -10.65
N GLY A 403 -14.24 25.65 -11.23
CA GLY A 403 -13.68 24.34 -10.91
C GLY A 403 -14.64 23.48 -10.11
N GLU A 404 -14.55 22.17 -10.32
CA GLU A 404 -15.47 21.19 -9.76
C GLU A 404 -14.70 19.93 -9.33
N ILE A 405 -15.19 19.28 -8.29
CA ILE A 405 -14.79 17.94 -7.86
C ILE A 405 -16.04 17.05 -7.94
N GLU A 406 -16.01 16.02 -8.76
CA GLU A 406 -17.04 14.99 -8.82
C GLU A 406 -16.58 13.77 -8.03
N VAL A 407 -17.41 13.32 -7.09
CA VAL A 407 -17.22 12.06 -6.34
C VAL A 407 -18.32 11.10 -6.76
N ALA A 408 -17.97 10.00 -7.42
CA ALA A 408 -18.95 9.07 -8.00
C ALA A 408 -18.82 7.65 -7.48
N LEU A 409 -19.94 6.97 -7.24
CA LEU A 409 -20.01 5.51 -7.14
C LEU A 409 -20.61 4.95 -8.42
N ALA A 410 -19.90 4.03 -9.07
CA ALA A 410 -20.35 3.34 -10.27
C ALA A 410 -20.18 1.83 -10.10
N ARG A 411 -21.09 1.05 -10.65
CA ARG A 411 -21.04 -0.40 -10.59
C ARG A 411 -20.72 -0.97 -11.97
N ASP A 412 -19.69 -1.80 -12.05
CA ASP A 412 -19.29 -2.52 -13.26
C ASP A 412 -19.30 -4.02 -12.96
N GLY A 413 -20.38 -4.69 -13.35
CA GLY A 413 -20.66 -6.06 -12.94
C GLY A 413 -20.77 -6.18 -11.41
N ASP A 414 -19.92 -7.02 -10.83
CA ASP A 414 -19.85 -7.25 -9.38
C ASP A 414 -18.91 -6.27 -8.65
N VAL A 415 -18.19 -5.42 -9.39
CA VAL A 415 -17.22 -4.49 -8.81
C VAL A 415 -17.83 -3.11 -8.62
N THR A 416 -17.73 -2.56 -7.41
CA THR A 416 -18.11 -1.17 -7.14
C THR A 416 -16.87 -0.28 -7.25
N TRP A 417 -16.94 0.74 -8.10
CA TRP A 417 -15.89 1.73 -8.30
C TRP A 417 -16.23 3.04 -7.61
N LEU A 418 -15.28 3.57 -6.85
CA LEU A 418 -15.28 4.95 -6.37
C LEU A 418 -14.40 5.79 -7.29
N HIS A 419 -14.97 6.86 -7.84
CA HIS A 419 -14.27 7.83 -8.67
C HIS A 419 -14.19 9.18 -7.95
N VAL A 420 -13.02 9.80 -7.95
CA VAL A 420 -12.85 11.22 -7.59
C VAL A 420 -12.22 11.91 -8.78
N THR A 421 -12.98 12.82 -9.41
CA THR A 421 -12.59 13.55 -10.61
C THR A 421 -12.51 15.04 -10.32
N ASP A 422 -11.34 15.65 -10.51
CA ASP A 422 -11.16 17.10 -10.44
C ASP A 422 -11.07 17.73 -11.83
N THR A 423 -11.37 19.02 -11.92
CA THR A 423 -11.13 19.85 -13.12
C THR A 423 -9.90 20.76 -12.97
N GLY A 424 -8.87 20.27 -12.29
CA GLY A 424 -7.68 21.02 -11.93
C GLY A 424 -6.57 20.98 -12.97
N ILE A 425 -5.34 21.11 -12.49
CA ILE A 425 -4.13 21.29 -13.30
C ILE A 425 -3.73 20.03 -14.10
N GLY A 426 -4.09 18.84 -13.60
CA GLY A 426 -3.63 17.54 -14.11
C GLY A 426 -2.13 17.31 -13.95
N MET A 427 -1.64 16.14 -14.34
CA MET A 427 -0.23 15.74 -14.16
C MET A 427 0.46 15.47 -15.50
N SER A 428 1.75 15.77 -15.58
CA SER A 428 2.63 15.31 -16.66
C SER A 428 3.04 13.86 -16.45
N ARG A 429 3.66 13.27 -17.47
CA ARG A 429 4.28 11.95 -17.36
C ARG A 429 5.29 11.90 -16.20
N TYR A 430 6.15 12.91 -16.10
CA TYR A 430 7.15 13.01 -15.03
C TYR A 430 6.52 13.06 -13.63
N VAL A 431 5.47 13.87 -13.44
CA VAL A 431 4.79 13.94 -12.15
C VAL A 431 4.16 12.59 -11.78
N LEU A 432 3.55 11.91 -12.75
CA LEU A 432 2.98 10.57 -12.53
C LEU A 432 4.01 9.51 -12.15
N THR A 433 5.19 9.51 -12.79
CA THR A 433 6.16 8.40 -12.64
C THR A 433 7.21 8.65 -11.56
N GLU A 434 7.62 9.91 -11.36
CA GLU A 434 8.71 10.26 -10.45
C GLU A 434 8.25 10.95 -9.16
N VAL A 435 7.08 11.61 -9.16
CA VAL A 435 6.63 12.38 -7.98
C VAL A 435 5.47 11.71 -7.26
N LEU A 436 4.44 11.27 -7.98
CA LEU A 436 3.27 10.61 -7.40
C LEU A 436 3.62 9.29 -6.70
N LEU A 437 4.62 8.59 -7.23
CA LEU A 437 5.05 7.26 -6.78
C LEU A 437 6.23 7.31 -5.81
N ASP A 438 6.69 8.50 -5.46
CA ASP A 438 7.76 8.70 -4.49
C ASP A 438 7.15 9.01 -3.11
N PHE A 439 7.19 8.02 -2.23
CA PHE A 439 6.61 8.07 -0.90
C PHE A 439 7.38 9.08 -0.03
N GLY A 440 6.66 10.10 0.45
CA GLY A 440 7.26 11.20 1.21
C GLY A 440 7.59 12.43 0.36
N ASN A 441 7.38 12.36 -0.95
CA ASN A 441 7.60 13.46 -1.88
C ASN A 441 6.27 14.03 -2.43
N SER A 442 6.24 15.33 -2.62
CA SER A 442 5.05 16.04 -3.14
C SER A 442 5.51 17.09 -4.13
N LEU A 443 4.84 17.16 -5.29
CA LEU A 443 5.15 18.18 -6.29
C LEU A 443 5.13 19.58 -5.66
N TRP A 444 4.16 19.84 -4.79
CA TRP A 444 3.90 21.14 -4.16
C TRP A 444 5.03 21.64 -3.27
N SER A 445 5.87 20.76 -2.74
CA SER A 445 7.01 21.09 -1.89
C SER A 445 8.36 20.79 -2.54
N SER A 446 8.36 20.17 -3.72
CA SER A 446 9.57 19.82 -4.46
C SER A 446 10.13 21.00 -5.27
N GLU A 447 11.43 20.96 -5.55
CA GLU A 447 12.05 21.89 -6.50
C GLU A 447 11.48 21.77 -7.91
N SER A 448 10.98 20.57 -8.26
CA SER A 448 10.32 20.28 -9.54
C SER A 448 9.10 21.17 -9.80
N LEU A 449 8.50 21.77 -8.77
CA LEU A 449 7.39 22.72 -8.93
C LEU A 449 7.75 23.89 -9.86
N ARG A 450 9.00 24.38 -9.79
CA ARG A 450 9.45 25.53 -10.60
C ARG A 450 9.50 25.18 -12.08
N THR A 451 9.82 23.94 -12.40
CA THR A 451 9.91 23.42 -13.77
C THR A 451 8.53 23.00 -14.28
N GLU A 452 7.77 22.29 -13.46
CA GLU A 452 6.44 21.78 -13.84
C GLU A 452 5.40 22.89 -13.88
N LEU A 453 5.36 23.82 -12.91
CA LEU A 453 4.37 24.89 -12.83
C LEU A 453 5.03 26.26 -12.58
N PRO A 454 5.73 26.81 -13.58
CA PRO A 454 6.42 28.09 -13.44
C PRO A 454 5.49 29.21 -13.00
N GLY A 455 5.93 30.00 -12.00
CA GLY A 455 5.18 31.14 -11.48
C GLY A 455 4.06 30.81 -10.48
N LEU A 456 3.76 29.54 -10.21
CA LEU A 456 2.73 29.18 -9.23
C LEU A 456 3.12 29.61 -7.81
N ALA A 457 4.36 29.33 -7.40
CA ALA A 457 4.86 29.65 -6.07
C ALA A 457 4.93 31.17 -5.83
N SER A 458 5.34 31.97 -6.82
CA SER A 458 5.41 33.43 -6.70
C SER A 458 4.04 34.09 -6.60
N LYS A 459 2.97 33.42 -7.06
CA LYS A 459 1.58 33.86 -6.87
C LYS A 459 1.00 33.48 -5.50
N GLY A 460 1.84 32.96 -4.58
CA GLY A 460 1.45 32.70 -3.19
C GLY A 460 0.65 31.41 -2.97
N PHE A 461 0.60 30.51 -3.96
CA PHE A 461 -0.04 29.21 -3.80
C PHE A 461 0.65 28.38 -2.72
N LYS A 462 -0.14 27.78 -1.85
CA LYS A 462 0.32 26.83 -0.82
C LYS A 462 -0.67 25.67 -0.82
N ALA A 463 -0.22 24.43 -1.07
CA ALA A 463 -1.08 23.25 -0.97
C ALA A 463 -1.39 22.90 0.49
N ILE A 464 -2.51 22.20 0.73
CA ILE A 464 -2.80 21.58 2.03
C ILE A 464 -1.94 20.33 2.20
N GLY A 465 -1.80 19.52 1.16
CA GLY A 465 -0.98 18.31 1.18
C GLY A 465 0.52 18.62 1.16
N ARG A 466 1.24 18.28 2.24
CA ARG A 466 2.68 18.59 2.39
C ARG A 466 3.59 17.37 2.46
N PHE A 467 3.05 16.23 2.90
CA PHE A 467 3.84 15.05 3.29
C PHE A 467 4.10 14.05 2.16
N GLY A 468 3.42 14.17 1.00
CA GLY A 468 3.69 13.27 -0.13
C GLY A 468 3.25 11.81 0.06
N ILE A 469 2.36 11.57 1.02
CA ILE A 469 1.83 10.23 1.34
C ILE A 469 0.35 10.08 0.98
N GLY A 470 -0.34 11.20 0.68
CA GLY A 470 -1.79 11.25 0.56
C GLY A 470 -2.35 10.50 -0.65
N PHE A 471 -1.54 10.21 -1.68
CA PHE A 471 -1.97 9.31 -2.76
C PHE A 471 -2.04 7.86 -2.27
N PHE A 472 -1.06 7.40 -1.49
CA PHE A 472 -0.98 6.00 -1.04
C PHE A 472 -2.10 5.60 -0.07
N SER A 473 -2.82 6.54 0.56
CA SER A 473 -4.02 6.22 1.33
C SER A 473 -5.14 5.63 0.47
N VAL A 474 -5.12 5.80 -0.86
CA VAL A 474 -6.08 5.17 -1.78
C VAL A 474 -6.02 3.63 -1.71
N PHE A 475 -4.88 3.04 -1.34
CA PHE A 475 -4.77 1.59 -1.17
C PHE A 475 -5.53 1.07 0.06
N MET A 476 -5.97 1.94 0.97
CA MET A 476 -6.94 1.58 2.01
C MET A 476 -8.35 1.39 1.48
N LEU A 477 -8.66 1.95 0.30
CA LEU A 477 -9.97 1.84 -0.33
C LEU A 477 -10.05 0.60 -1.24
N GLY A 478 -8.92 0.14 -1.77
CA GLY A 478 -8.87 -1.04 -2.61
C GLY A 478 -7.52 -1.27 -3.29
N ARG A 479 -7.35 -2.48 -3.83
CA ARG A 479 -6.10 -2.90 -4.50
C ARG A 479 -6.01 -2.46 -5.96
N LYS A 480 -7.15 -2.38 -6.66
CA LYS A 480 -7.19 -2.01 -8.08
C LYS A 480 -7.48 -0.52 -8.21
N ILE A 481 -6.49 0.23 -8.69
CA ILE A 481 -6.54 1.69 -8.79
C ILE A 481 -6.19 2.12 -10.21
N VAL A 482 -6.95 3.07 -10.76
CA VAL A 482 -6.71 3.68 -12.06
C VAL A 482 -6.68 5.19 -11.90
N VAL A 483 -5.54 5.80 -12.21
CA VAL A 483 -5.35 7.25 -12.24
C VAL A 483 -5.31 7.68 -13.69
N THR A 484 -6.37 8.36 -14.14
CA THR A 484 -6.38 9.02 -15.46
C THR A 484 -6.18 10.51 -15.25
N THR A 485 -5.27 11.13 -15.98
CA THR A 485 -4.99 12.56 -15.83
C THR A 485 -4.84 13.22 -17.18
N ARG A 486 -5.30 14.47 -17.26
CA ARG A 486 -5.13 15.36 -18.40
C ARG A 486 -4.51 16.65 -17.93
N ARG A 487 -3.29 16.91 -18.35
CA ARG A 487 -2.59 18.15 -18.00
C ARG A 487 -3.21 19.33 -18.75
N PHE A 488 -3.41 20.46 -18.05
CA PHE A 488 -4.02 21.66 -18.65
C PHE A 488 -3.22 22.24 -19.83
N LYS A 489 -1.89 22.09 -19.80
CA LYS A 489 -0.97 22.44 -20.89
C LYS A 489 0.08 21.35 -21.00
N ARG A 490 0.24 20.78 -22.21
CA ARG A 490 1.21 19.72 -22.47
C ARG A 490 2.64 20.22 -22.28
N THR A 491 3.49 19.42 -21.64
CA THR A 491 4.94 19.65 -21.58
C THR A 491 5.57 19.42 -22.95
N SER A 492 6.64 20.14 -23.30
CA SER A 492 7.38 19.92 -24.55
C SER A 492 7.98 18.51 -24.68
N GLY A 493 8.28 17.84 -23.57
CA GLY A 493 8.82 16.48 -23.53
C GLY A 493 7.78 15.35 -23.57
N ASP A 494 6.49 15.65 -23.42
CA ASP A 494 5.44 14.62 -23.39
C ASP A 494 4.82 14.43 -24.77
N ASN A 495 4.70 13.17 -25.21
CA ASN A 495 4.07 12.81 -26.47
C ASN A 495 2.52 12.86 -26.42
N SER A 496 1.94 13.09 -25.24
CA SER A 496 0.50 13.14 -24.94
C SER A 496 0.23 14.17 -23.83
N ASP A 497 -0.93 14.82 -23.84
CA ASP A 497 -1.41 15.62 -22.69
C ASP A 497 -2.20 14.77 -21.68
N GLN A 498 -2.43 13.50 -21.99
CA GLN A 498 -3.19 12.55 -21.19
C GLN A 498 -2.45 11.24 -20.94
N TRP A 499 -2.58 10.74 -19.72
CA TRP A 499 -1.96 9.51 -19.27
C TRP A 499 -2.89 8.75 -18.33
N LEU A 500 -2.78 7.43 -18.37
CA LEU A 500 -3.44 6.52 -17.47
C LEU A 500 -2.39 5.65 -16.79
N LEU A 501 -2.39 5.68 -15.46
CA LEU A 501 -1.58 4.84 -14.59
C LEU A 501 -2.50 3.83 -13.87
N GLU A 502 -2.28 2.55 -14.11
CA GLU A 502 -3.10 1.46 -13.56
C GLU A 502 -2.29 0.57 -12.60
N PHE A 503 -2.83 0.36 -11.42
CA PHE A 503 -2.41 -0.64 -10.44
C PHE A 503 -3.38 -1.80 -10.48
N GLY A 504 -2.97 -2.94 -11.04
CA GLY A 504 -3.82 -4.13 -11.14
C GLY A 504 -3.96 -4.90 -9.82
N ASN A 505 -2.86 -5.04 -9.07
CA ASN A 505 -2.75 -5.92 -7.90
C ASN A 505 -2.23 -5.20 -6.63
N GLY A 506 -2.56 -3.93 -6.45
CA GLY A 506 -2.03 -3.13 -5.34
C GLY A 506 -0.56 -2.77 -5.55
N LEU A 507 0.18 -2.63 -4.45
CA LEU A 507 1.62 -2.33 -4.45
C LEU A 507 2.49 -3.56 -4.77
N ASP A 508 1.94 -4.78 -4.70
CA ASP A 508 2.66 -6.03 -5.00
C ASP A 508 2.91 -6.21 -6.51
N GLY A 509 2.15 -5.50 -7.35
CA GLY A 509 2.27 -5.54 -8.81
C GLY A 509 2.94 -4.30 -9.37
N ARG A 510 3.63 -4.45 -10.51
CA ARG A 510 4.17 -3.29 -11.26
C ARG A 510 3.00 -2.51 -11.89
N PRO A 511 2.85 -1.20 -11.61
CA PRO A 511 1.82 -0.41 -12.25
C PRO A 511 2.12 -0.20 -13.74
N THR A 512 1.13 0.27 -14.48
CA THR A 512 1.25 0.41 -15.93
C THR A 512 0.84 1.76 -16.40
N LEU A 513 1.74 2.38 -17.16
CA LEU A 513 1.54 3.65 -17.79
C LEU A 513 1.20 3.45 -19.27
N ARG A 514 0.09 4.05 -19.71
CA ARG A 514 -0.33 4.07 -21.12
C ARG A 514 -1.14 5.31 -21.42
N ARG A 515 -1.48 5.49 -22.70
CA ARG A 515 -2.51 6.44 -23.09
C ARG A 515 -3.89 5.90 -22.73
N PRO A 516 -4.81 6.74 -22.23
CA PRO A 516 -6.20 6.34 -22.06
C PRO A 516 -6.82 6.02 -23.43
N SER A 517 -7.75 5.07 -23.45
CA SER A 517 -8.62 4.83 -24.60
C SER A 517 -9.67 5.95 -24.72
N PRO A 518 -10.38 6.08 -25.86
CA PRO A 518 -11.40 7.14 -26.02
C PRO A 518 -12.51 7.14 -24.95
N ALA A 519 -12.81 6.00 -24.33
CA ALA A 519 -13.78 5.90 -23.24
C ALA A 519 -13.21 6.32 -21.87
N GLU A 520 -11.88 6.30 -21.72
CA GLU A 520 -11.17 6.65 -20.50
C GLU A 520 -10.68 8.11 -20.51
N GLU A 521 -10.57 8.72 -21.68
CA GLU A 521 -10.08 10.11 -21.85
C GLU A 521 -10.91 11.13 -21.05
N LEU A 522 -10.19 12.09 -20.45
CA LEU A 522 -10.81 13.23 -19.77
C LEU A 522 -11.11 14.34 -20.77
N ARG A 523 -12.37 14.78 -20.77
CA ARG A 523 -12.82 15.89 -21.64
C ARG A 523 -12.21 17.24 -21.25
N ARG A 524 -11.91 17.44 -19.97
CA ARG A 524 -11.31 18.66 -19.40
C ARG A 524 -9.98 18.31 -18.72
N SER A 525 -9.15 19.31 -18.44
CA SER A 525 -7.96 19.12 -17.62
C SER A 525 -8.33 18.73 -16.20
N GLY A 526 -7.45 17.97 -15.55
CA GLY A 526 -7.64 17.48 -14.19
C GLY A 526 -7.25 16.02 -14.05
N THR A 527 -7.67 15.39 -12.96
CA THR A 527 -7.37 13.99 -12.67
C THR A 527 -8.62 13.25 -12.21
N LYS A 528 -8.80 12.02 -12.69
CA LYS A 528 -9.75 11.04 -12.20
C LYS A 528 -9.00 9.90 -11.53
N VAL A 529 -9.16 9.76 -10.22
CA VAL A 529 -8.71 8.59 -9.45
C VAL A 529 -9.89 7.64 -9.29
N SER A 530 -9.73 6.41 -9.74
CA SER A 530 -10.74 5.36 -9.63
C SER A 530 -10.20 4.21 -8.80
N VAL A 531 -10.96 3.75 -7.82
CA VAL A 531 -10.58 2.60 -6.97
C VAL A 531 -11.72 1.59 -6.92
N ALA A 532 -11.40 0.32 -7.12
CA ALA A 532 -12.34 -0.78 -6.92
C ALA A 532 -12.48 -1.05 -5.42
N LEU A 533 -13.67 -0.84 -4.88
CA LEU A 533 -14.00 -1.09 -3.49
C LEU A 533 -14.44 -2.54 -3.30
N ASP A 534 -13.98 -3.16 -2.20
CA ASP A 534 -14.63 -4.37 -1.68
C ASP A 534 -15.87 -4.02 -0.84
N ASP A 535 -16.75 -5.01 -0.64
CA ASP A 535 -18.03 -4.82 0.07
C ASP A 535 -17.84 -4.33 1.50
N ASN A 536 -16.78 -4.77 2.18
CA ASN A 536 -16.50 -4.39 3.56
C ASN A 536 -16.08 -2.92 3.65
N THR A 537 -15.25 -2.48 2.72
CA THR A 537 -14.77 -1.10 2.62
C THR A 537 -15.91 -0.16 2.25
N LEU A 538 -16.74 -0.54 1.28
CA LEU A 538 -17.96 0.21 0.96
C LEU A 538 -18.89 0.31 2.18
N LYS A 539 -19.09 -0.81 2.89
CA LYS A 539 -19.89 -0.85 4.11
C LYS A 539 -19.34 0.10 5.17
N LYS A 540 -18.04 0.05 5.48
CA LYS A 540 -17.38 0.96 6.43
C LYS A 540 -17.48 2.43 6.04
N LEU A 541 -17.28 2.73 4.74
CA LEU A 541 -17.41 4.09 4.21
C LEU A 541 -18.83 4.67 4.42
N LEU A 542 -19.86 3.82 4.29
CA LEU A 542 -21.26 4.19 4.53
C LEU A 542 -21.65 4.13 6.03
N GLU A 543 -21.03 3.24 6.81
CA GLU A 543 -21.31 3.04 8.24
C GLU A 543 -20.61 4.05 9.15
N GLY A 544 -19.53 4.68 8.67
CA GLY A 544 -18.84 5.78 9.36
C GLY A 544 -19.76 6.91 9.81
N LEU A 545 -21.00 6.98 9.29
CA LEU A 545 -22.08 7.90 9.71
C LEU A 545 -23.41 7.24 10.12
N ARG A 546 -23.59 5.91 10.09
CA ARG A 546 -24.86 5.24 10.45
C ARG A 546 -25.06 5.10 11.97
N ASP A 547 -25.88 5.97 12.55
CA ASP A 547 -27.15 5.64 13.25
C ASP A 547 -27.74 6.91 13.92
N PRO A 548 -29.07 7.17 13.90
CA PRO A 548 -30.15 6.54 13.14
C PRO A 548 -30.79 7.55 12.16
N ILE A 549 -30.36 7.49 10.89
CA ILE A 549 -30.91 8.27 9.75
C ILE A 549 -32.25 7.67 9.25
N GLY A 550 -32.67 6.52 9.79
CA GLY A 550 -33.83 5.74 9.34
C GLY A 550 -35.20 6.43 9.48
N ASP A 551 -35.42 7.25 10.51
CA ASP A 551 -36.76 7.82 10.79
C ASP A 551 -37.03 9.14 10.08
N VAL A 552 -36.00 9.96 9.82
CA VAL A 552 -36.19 11.31 9.26
C VAL A 552 -36.49 11.26 7.76
N PHE A 553 -35.94 10.28 7.03
CA PHE A 553 -36.06 10.22 5.57
C PHE A 553 -37.28 9.43 5.07
N ALA A 554 -37.86 8.54 5.88
CA ALA A 554 -39.05 7.77 5.52
C ALA A 554 -40.30 8.66 5.36
N SER A 555 -40.32 9.84 5.97
CA SER A 555 -41.42 10.80 5.90
C SER A 555 -41.40 11.70 4.65
N ILE A 556 -40.26 11.81 3.95
CA ILE A 556 -40.05 12.81 2.88
C ILE A 556 -40.37 12.24 1.48
N PHE A 557 -40.37 10.91 1.29
CA PHE A 557 -40.56 10.32 -0.04
C PHE A 557 -41.54 9.14 -0.06
N PRO A 558 -42.74 9.25 -0.68
CA PRO A 558 -43.68 8.14 -0.84
C PRO A 558 -43.13 7.04 -1.76
N ILE A 559 -43.38 5.76 -1.42
CA ILE A 559 -42.75 4.57 -2.03
C ILE A 559 -43.79 3.68 -2.76
N PRO A 560 -43.52 3.16 -3.98
CA PRO A 560 -44.38 2.22 -4.72
C PRO A 560 -44.49 0.79 -4.12
N THR A 561 -45.31 -0.08 -4.72
CA THR A 561 -46.16 -1.11 -4.06
C THR A 561 -45.71 -2.59 -4.03
N THR A 562 -44.46 -3.00 -4.34
CA THR A 562 -44.08 -4.45 -4.31
C THR A 562 -42.79 -4.81 -3.55
N ALA A 563 -42.79 -5.92 -2.78
CA ALA A 563 -41.95 -6.16 -1.59
C ALA A 563 -40.46 -6.59 -1.78
N ALA A 564 -40.08 -7.28 -2.86
CA ALA A 564 -38.70 -7.76 -3.06
C ALA A 564 -37.81 -6.72 -3.76
N ALA A 565 -38.30 -6.13 -4.84
CA ALA A 565 -37.70 -4.95 -5.46
C ALA A 565 -37.67 -3.75 -4.48
N ARG A 566 -38.66 -3.65 -3.56
CA ARG A 566 -38.68 -2.67 -2.46
C ARG A 566 -37.39 -2.69 -1.63
N ARG A 567 -36.94 -3.86 -1.18
CA ARG A 567 -35.79 -3.92 -0.25
C ARG A 567 -34.50 -3.52 -0.95
N ALA A 568 -34.25 -4.02 -2.16
CA ALA A 568 -33.04 -3.67 -2.91
C ALA A 568 -33.01 -2.18 -3.30
N ALA A 569 -34.09 -1.66 -3.88
CA ALA A 569 -34.18 -0.25 -4.30
C ALA A 569 -34.18 0.72 -3.12
N VAL A 570 -34.77 0.34 -1.97
CA VAL A 570 -34.70 1.13 -0.73
C VAL A 570 -33.28 1.15 -0.19
N THR A 571 -32.62 -0.01 -0.09
CA THR A 571 -31.22 -0.08 0.38
C THR A 571 -30.28 0.74 -0.50
N GLU A 572 -30.41 0.63 -1.82
CA GLU A 572 -29.60 1.40 -2.76
C GLU A 572 -29.86 2.91 -2.66
N ARG A 573 -31.13 3.33 -2.57
CA ARG A 573 -31.48 4.74 -2.36
C ARG A 573 -30.98 5.28 -1.02
N VAL A 574 -31.03 4.48 0.04
CA VAL A 574 -30.50 4.85 1.36
C VAL A 574 -28.97 5.00 1.30
N ASN A 575 -28.27 4.08 0.64
CA ASN A 575 -26.82 4.16 0.45
C ASN A 575 -26.42 5.40 -0.35
N SER A 576 -27.16 5.75 -1.40
CA SER A 576 -27.01 6.98 -2.19
C SER A 576 -27.02 8.24 -1.32
N VAL A 577 -28.02 8.35 -0.44
CA VAL A 577 -28.20 9.51 0.43
C VAL A 577 -27.08 9.57 1.47
N ILE A 578 -26.75 8.43 2.08
CA ILE A 578 -25.66 8.35 3.06
C ILE A 578 -24.34 8.77 2.40
N PHE A 579 -24.06 8.31 1.19
CA PHE A 579 -22.83 8.66 0.48
C PHE A 579 -22.71 10.17 0.22
N LYS A 580 -23.81 10.83 -0.19
CA LYS A 580 -23.85 12.30 -0.34
C LYS A 580 -23.54 13.02 0.97
N VAL A 581 -24.12 12.53 2.07
CA VAL A 581 -23.89 13.07 3.41
C VAL A 581 -22.43 12.88 3.83
N VAL A 582 -21.83 11.70 3.61
CA VAL A 582 -20.41 11.43 3.89
C VAL A 582 -19.53 12.44 3.16
N VAL A 583 -19.71 12.59 1.84
CA VAL A 583 -18.90 13.52 1.04
C VAL A 583 -19.05 14.96 1.53
N ALA A 584 -20.29 15.42 1.77
CA ALA A 584 -20.54 16.77 2.25
C ALA A 584 -19.99 17.03 3.66
N ASN A 585 -20.00 16.01 4.53
CA ASN A 585 -19.47 16.06 5.89
C ASN A 585 -17.94 16.19 5.91
N LEU A 586 -17.25 15.53 4.97
CA LEU A 586 -15.78 15.59 4.84
C LEU A 586 -15.28 16.96 4.36
N CYS A 587 -16.11 17.72 3.63
CA CYS A 587 -15.73 19.00 3.03
C CYS A 587 -16.76 20.14 3.22
N PRO A 588 -17.23 20.39 4.46
CA PRO A 588 -18.48 21.11 4.67
C PRO A 588 -18.41 22.61 4.40
N THR A 589 -17.21 23.17 4.32
CA THR A 589 -16.93 24.60 4.10
C THR A 589 -16.08 24.86 2.85
N LEU A 590 -16.02 23.90 1.91
CA LEU A 590 -15.13 23.97 0.74
C LEU A 590 -15.50 25.11 -0.23
N ASP A 591 -14.47 25.81 -0.72
CA ASP A 591 -14.56 26.91 -1.70
C ASP A 591 -14.61 26.41 -3.16
N ILE A 592 -14.88 25.12 -3.36
CA ILE A 592 -14.95 24.44 -4.66
C ILE A 592 -16.26 23.65 -4.68
N LYS A 593 -16.94 23.68 -5.83
CA LYS A 593 -18.16 22.91 -6.03
C LYS A 593 -17.85 21.41 -5.95
N VAL A 594 -18.58 20.69 -5.09
CA VAL A 594 -18.48 19.24 -4.97
C VAL A 594 -19.79 18.62 -5.41
N CYS A 595 -19.71 17.79 -6.44
CA CYS A 595 -20.82 17.03 -6.99
C CYS A 595 -20.68 15.57 -6.55
N VAL A 596 -21.80 14.95 -6.20
CA VAL A 596 -21.87 13.51 -5.95
C VAL A 596 -22.73 12.87 -7.02
N LYS A 597 -22.20 11.80 -7.63
CA LYS A 597 -22.91 10.98 -8.60
C LYS A 597 -23.04 9.56 -8.06
N ASP A 598 -24.22 8.98 -8.16
CA ASP A 598 -24.44 7.61 -7.71
C ASP A 598 -25.20 6.83 -8.77
N ALA A 599 -24.61 5.73 -9.22
CA ALA A 599 -25.09 4.90 -10.32
C ALA A 599 -25.34 5.75 -11.60
N ASP A 600 -26.39 5.41 -12.35
CA ASP A 600 -26.80 6.10 -13.58
C ASP A 600 -27.54 7.43 -13.34
N ARG A 601 -27.52 7.96 -12.12
CA ARG A 601 -28.19 9.23 -11.79
C ARG A 601 -27.36 10.43 -12.21
N GLU A 602 -28.04 11.55 -12.44
CA GLU A 602 -27.37 12.84 -12.66
C GLU A 602 -26.56 13.26 -11.42
N ALA A 603 -25.44 13.93 -11.66
CA ALA A 603 -24.59 14.45 -10.60
C ALA A 603 -25.32 15.57 -9.83
N GLU A 604 -25.29 15.52 -8.51
CA GLU A 604 -25.93 16.51 -7.63
C GLU A 604 -24.88 17.29 -6.83
N ALA A 605 -25.00 18.62 -6.80
CA ALA A 605 -24.11 19.45 -6.01
C ALA A 605 -24.45 19.33 -4.51
N VAL A 606 -23.52 18.80 -3.72
CA VAL A 606 -23.67 18.65 -2.26
C VAL A 606 -22.99 19.78 -1.48
N VAL A 607 -22.00 20.44 -2.09
CA VAL A 607 -21.32 21.64 -1.58
C VAL A 607 -21.14 22.61 -2.74
N ASN A 608 -21.55 23.87 -2.53
CA ASN A 608 -21.25 24.98 -3.43
C ASN A 608 -20.23 25.92 -2.76
N PRO A 609 -19.38 26.63 -3.56
CA PRO A 609 -18.39 27.54 -3.00
C PRO A 609 -19.01 28.57 -2.03
N ASP A 610 -18.53 28.54 -0.79
CA ASP A 610 -18.91 29.45 0.31
C ASP A 610 -20.39 29.37 0.74
N ASP A 611 -21.11 28.30 0.40
CA ASP A 611 -22.55 28.18 0.69
C ASP A 611 -22.87 28.10 2.20
N TRP A 612 -21.95 27.54 2.99
CA TRP A 612 -22.07 27.37 4.44
C TRP A 612 -22.23 28.70 5.20
N GLU A 613 -21.75 29.81 4.64
CA GLU A 613 -21.84 31.15 5.25
C GLU A 613 -23.29 31.65 5.31
N ILE A 614 -24.11 31.27 4.32
CA ILE A 614 -25.48 31.77 4.14
C ILE A 614 -26.55 30.68 4.25
N MET A 615 -26.15 29.41 4.37
CA MET A 615 -27.03 28.27 4.50
C MET A 615 -27.95 28.37 5.73
N ALA A 616 -29.18 27.86 5.64
CA ALA A 616 -30.05 27.79 6.81
C ALA A 616 -29.42 26.91 7.92
N PRO A 617 -29.52 27.29 9.22
CA PRO A 617 -28.90 26.53 10.31
C PRO A 617 -29.21 25.03 10.30
N ALA A 618 -30.48 24.66 10.10
CA ALA A 618 -30.91 23.26 10.03
C ALA A 618 -30.20 22.48 8.90
N THR A 619 -30.06 23.09 7.72
CA THR A 619 -29.37 22.48 6.58
C THR A 619 -27.87 22.32 6.84
N LEU A 620 -27.22 23.31 7.46
CA LEU A 620 -25.81 23.24 7.83
C LEU A 620 -25.60 22.14 8.87
N LEU A 621 -26.46 22.06 9.88
CA LEU A 621 -26.42 21.01 10.90
C LEU A 621 -26.66 19.63 10.29
N ALA A 622 -27.58 19.47 9.34
CA ALA A 622 -27.76 18.19 8.65
C ALA A 622 -26.50 17.75 7.86
N ARG A 623 -25.73 18.72 7.33
CA ARG A 623 -24.46 18.46 6.63
C ARG A 623 -23.36 18.00 7.59
N VAL A 624 -23.21 18.66 8.75
CA VAL A 624 -22.08 18.41 9.66
C VAL A 624 -22.39 17.46 10.82
N HIS A 625 -23.67 17.29 11.15
CA HIS A 625 -24.18 16.54 12.30
C HIS A 625 -25.31 15.59 11.89
N PRO A 626 -25.13 14.73 10.88
CA PRO A 626 -26.21 13.91 10.33
C PRO A 626 -26.76 12.83 11.28
N ARG A 627 -26.04 12.55 12.39
CA ARG A 627 -26.43 11.56 13.40
C ARG A 627 -27.39 12.08 14.46
N TYR A 628 -27.49 13.39 14.62
CA TYR A 628 -28.26 13.98 15.70
C TYR A 628 -29.73 14.11 15.30
N ARG A 629 -30.61 13.49 16.08
CA ARG A 629 -32.05 13.78 16.06
C ARG A 629 -32.29 15.18 16.66
N ASP A 630 -33.31 15.87 16.16
CA ASP A 630 -33.79 17.19 16.63
C ASP A 630 -32.85 18.39 16.45
N MET A 631 -31.95 18.35 15.46
CA MET A 631 -31.06 19.48 15.16
C MET A 631 -31.81 20.72 14.64
N ASP A 632 -33.03 20.59 14.14
CA ASP A 632 -33.82 21.73 13.63
C ASP A 632 -34.15 22.76 14.72
N ARG A 633 -34.08 22.34 15.99
CA ARG A 633 -34.29 23.21 17.17
C ARG A 633 -32.98 23.82 17.69
N GLN A 634 -31.83 23.37 17.20
CA GLN A 634 -30.53 23.87 17.64
C GLN A 634 -30.23 25.22 17.00
N ARG A 635 -29.81 26.15 17.84
CA ARG A 635 -29.51 27.52 17.44
C ARG A 635 -28.04 27.66 17.11
N LEU A 636 -27.74 28.16 15.91
CA LEU A 636 -26.39 28.55 15.51
C LEU A 636 -26.24 30.07 15.58
N ILE A 637 -25.15 30.52 16.17
CA ILE A 637 -24.71 31.91 16.20
C ILE A 637 -23.43 32.02 15.36
N ASP A 638 -23.32 33.10 14.60
CA ASP A 638 -22.15 33.41 13.81
C ASP A 638 -20.97 33.80 14.73
N LEU A 639 -19.90 33.02 14.69
CA LEU A 639 -18.64 33.34 15.36
C LEU A 639 -17.85 34.29 14.45
N ARG A 640 -17.83 35.59 14.77
CA ARG A 640 -17.19 36.62 13.94
C ARG A 640 -15.99 37.26 14.61
N GLU A 641 -14.92 37.46 13.84
CA GLU A 641 -13.79 38.29 14.25
C GLU A 641 -14.18 39.76 14.37
N THR A 642 -13.33 40.55 15.03
CA THR A 642 -13.49 42.02 15.10
C THR A 642 -13.43 42.68 13.73
N SER A 643 -12.77 42.05 12.76
CA SER A 643 -12.76 42.46 11.34
C SER A 643 -14.08 42.19 10.60
N GLY A 644 -15.02 41.46 11.21
CA GLY A 644 -16.26 40.99 10.58
C GLY A 644 -16.14 39.65 9.84
N PHE A 645 -14.93 39.10 9.73
CA PHE A 645 -14.68 37.79 9.14
C PHE A 645 -15.45 36.68 9.89
N LEU A 646 -16.19 35.85 9.14
CA LEU A 646 -16.94 34.73 9.69
C LEU A 646 -16.00 33.54 9.95
N ALA A 647 -15.68 33.32 11.22
CA ALA A 647 -14.82 32.23 11.65
C ALA A 647 -15.58 30.92 11.93
N GLY A 648 -16.90 30.96 12.06
CA GLY A 648 -17.72 29.76 12.26
C GLY A 648 -19.19 30.06 12.45
N ARG A 649 -20.02 29.02 12.49
CA ARG A 649 -21.45 29.07 12.82
C ARG A 649 -21.72 27.95 13.81
N ILE A 650 -21.91 28.33 15.07
CA ILE A 650 -21.75 27.43 16.22
C ILE A 650 -22.92 27.56 17.18
N GLY A 651 -23.35 26.42 17.73
CA GLY A 651 -24.28 26.33 18.85
C GLY A 651 -23.68 25.54 20.00
N TYR A 652 -24.12 25.81 21.22
CA TYR A 652 -23.81 24.99 22.40
C TYR A 652 -24.80 23.83 22.52
N ARG A 653 -24.30 22.65 22.89
CA ARG A 653 -25.14 21.49 23.23
C ARG A 653 -24.45 20.63 24.28
N ASN A 654 -25.04 20.58 25.47
CA ASN A 654 -24.59 19.68 26.52
C ASN A 654 -24.89 18.22 26.11
N GLY A 655 -23.85 17.41 25.95
CA GLY A 655 -23.95 16.02 25.52
C GLY A 655 -22.58 15.43 25.17
N TYR A 656 -22.30 14.23 25.68
CA TYR A 656 -20.99 13.57 25.54
C TYR A 656 -20.51 13.43 24.09
N LEU A 657 -21.45 13.23 23.15
CA LEU A 657 -21.14 13.09 21.73
C LEU A 657 -21.04 14.44 20.99
N SER A 658 -21.60 15.53 21.55
CA SER A 658 -21.71 16.85 20.90
C SER A 658 -20.33 17.42 20.55
N ARG A 659 -20.07 17.56 19.25
CA ARG A 659 -18.75 17.95 18.74
C ARG A 659 -18.85 18.81 17.49
N ALA A 660 -18.59 20.12 17.55
CA ALA A 660 -18.57 20.95 16.34
C ALA A 660 -17.42 20.54 15.43
N ILE A 661 -17.61 20.58 14.10
CA ILE A 661 -16.56 20.22 13.15
C ILE A 661 -15.60 21.40 12.97
N THR A 662 -14.30 21.17 13.17
CA THR A 662 -13.28 22.12 12.75
C THR A 662 -12.88 21.84 11.30
N THR A 663 -12.72 22.90 10.52
CA THR A 663 -12.38 22.79 9.09
C THR A 663 -11.14 23.59 8.74
N HIS A 664 -10.20 22.98 8.02
CA HIS A 664 -9.06 23.68 7.45
C HIS A 664 -9.22 23.74 5.93
N ARG A 665 -9.35 24.97 5.40
CA ARG A 665 -9.56 25.23 3.96
C ARG A 665 -10.67 24.36 3.35
N GLY A 666 -11.79 24.27 4.04
CA GLY A 666 -12.96 23.57 3.54
C GLY A 666 -13.12 22.12 3.98
N LEU A 667 -12.03 21.48 4.44
CA LEU A 667 -12.00 20.06 4.78
C LEU A 667 -12.03 19.86 6.28
N GLN A 668 -12.71 18.80 6.73
CA GLN A 668 -12.74 18.42 8.13
C GLN A 668 -11.33 18.12 8.67
N SER A 669 -10.96 18.76 9.77
CA SER A 669 -9.62 18.70 10.37
C SER A 669 -9.60 18.35 11.87
N GLY A 670 -10.78 18.21 12.48
CA GLY A 670 -10.95 17.81 13.88
C GLY A 670 -12.35 18.16 14.41
N THR A 671 -12.46 18.30 15.73
CA THR A 671 -13.72 18.66 16.40
C THR A 671 -13.51 19.49 17.66
N VAL A 672 -14.51 20.29 18.06
CA VAL A 672 -14.59 20.95 19.38
C VAL A 672 -15.73 20.33 20.20
N PRO A 673 -15.47 19.73 21.37
CA PRO A 673 -16.49 19.11 22.23
C PRO A 673 -17.50 20.13 22.79
N ARG A 674 -18.67 19.66 23.25
CA ARG A 674 -19.77 20.45 23.83
C ARG A 674 -20.42 21.49 22.89
N LEU A 675 -20.03 21.50 21.62
CA LEU A 675 -20.53 22.40 20.59
C LEU A 675 -21.13 21.61 19.41
N VAL A 676 -21.90 22.30 18.57
CA VAL A 676 -22.40 21.82 17.27
C VAL A 676 -22.20 22.90 16.21
N GLY A 677 -22.20 22.50 14.94
CA GLY A 677 -21.93 23.40 13.80
C GLY A 677 -20.51 23.28 13.25
N VAL A 678 -20.01 24.36 12.63
CA VAL A 678 -18.71 24.41 11.96
C VAL A 678 -17.87 25.60 12.40
N VAL A 679 -16.57 25.39 12.58
CA VAL A 679 -15.60 26.46 12.86
C VAL A 679 -14.37 26.29 11.98
N LEU A 680 -13.80 27.38 11.52
CA LEU A 680 -12.55 27.39 10.78
C LEU A 680 -11.40 27.12 11.75
N GLY A 681 -10.54 26.18 11.38
CA GLY A 681 -9.40 25.72 12.16
C GLY A 681 -8.07 25.99 11.49
N HIS A 682 -7.02 25.99 12.30
CA HIS A 682 -5.65 25.99 11.82
C HIS A 682 -5.32 24.70 11.07
N ASN A 683 -4.22 24.73 10.32
CA ASN A 683 -3.72 23.51 9.69
C ASN A 683 -3.37 22.50 10.79
N ASN A 684 -3.86 21.27 10.65
CA ASN A 684 -3.50 20.20 11.56
C ASN A 684 -2.06 19.76 11.26
N MET A 685 -1.15 19.95 12.23
CA MET A 685 0.24 19.53 12.11
C MET A 685 0.44 18.05 12.47
N ASP A 686 -0.57 17.41 13.07
CA ASP A 686 -0.56 16.00 13.44
C ASP A 686 -0.95 15.11 12.25
N LEU A 687 -0.19 14.05 12.05
CA LEU A 687 -0.41 13.01 11.03
C LEU A 687 -1.73 12.26 11.24
N ALA A 688 -2.18 12.08 12.49
CA ALA A 688 -3.48 11.48 12.81
C ALA A 688 -4.67 12.37 12.42
N ARG A 689 -4.40 13.66 12.16
CA ARG A 689 -5.37 14.69 11.73
C ARG A 689 -6.65 14.73 12.59
N SER A 690 -6.52 14.44 13.88
CA SER A 690 -7.62 14.28 14.83
C SER A 690 -7.99 15.60 15.53
N GLU A 691 -7.02 16.48 15.81
CA GLU A 691 -7.28 17.71 16.56
C GLU A 691 -6.66 18.96 15.91
N SER A 692 -7.46 19.76 15.21
CA SER A 692 -7.09 21.12 14.82
C SER A 692 -7.74 22.14 15.73
N LEU A 693 -6.95 23.05 16.30
CA LEU A 693 -7.46 24.15 17.10
C LEU A 693 -8.25 25.15 16.23
N PRO A 694 -9.37 25.69 16.74
CA PRO A 694 -10.08 26.79 16.09
C PRO A 694 -9.17 27.98 15.80
N MET A 695 -9.45 28.68 14.70
CA MET A 695 -8.70 29.87 14.30
C MET A 695 -9.25 31.15 14.92
N ALA A 696 -10.48 31.11 15.45
CA ALA A 696 -11.13 32.27 16.02
C ALA A 696 -10.40 32.79 17.27
N SER A 697 -10.26 34.12 17.36
CA SER A 697 -9.65 34.81 18.50
C SER A 697 -10.44 34.61 19.79
N HIS A 698 -9.77 34.75 20.93
CA HIS A 698 -10.45 34.71 22.24
C HIS A 698 -11.56 35.76 22.36
N ASP A 699 -11.38 36.94 21.73
CA ASP A 699 -12.40 37.99 21.69
C ASP A 699 -13.63 37.63 20.85
N ALA A 700 -13.46 36.85 19.78
CA ALA A 700 -14.57 36.32 19.00
C ALA A 700 -15.36 35.31 19.82
N TRP A 701 -14.66 34.38 20.49
CA TRP A 701 -15.27 33.39 21.37
C TRP A 701 -16.00 33.99 22.56
N LYS A 702 -15.42 35.01 23.19
CA LYS A 702 -16.05 35.76 24.28
C LYS A 702 -17.37 36.39 23.81
N ARG A 703 -17.36 37.14 22.71
CA ARG A 703 -18.58 37.77 22.17
C ARG A 703 -19.63 36.74 21.78
N TRP A 704 -19.22 35.63 21.17
CA TRP A 704 -20.12 34.53 20.83
C TRP A 704 -20.76 33.93 22.08
N ALA A 705 -19.99 33.69 23.15
CA ALA A 705 -20.52 33.15 24.40
C ALA A 705 -21.49 34.13 25.08
N GLU A 706 -21.15 35.41 25.14
CA GLU A 706 -22.02 36.47 25.66
C GLU A 706 -23.32 36.55 24.86
N GLU A 707 -23.24 36.57 23.53
CA GLU A 707 -24.41 36.57 22.67
C GLU A 707 -25.26 35.32 22.90
N TRP A 708 -24.65 34.13 23.01
CA TRP A 708 -25.36 32.88 23.26
C TRP A 708 -26.12 32.91 24.58
N ILE A 709 -25.47 33.35 25.65
CA ILE A 709 -26.06 33.48 26.99
C ILE A 709 -27.25 34.45 26.97
N ASP A 710 -27.09 35.62 26.34
CA ASP A 710 -28.10 36.71 26.35
C ASP A 710 -29.38 36.38 25.58
N SER A 711 -29.31 35.41 24.68
CA SER A 711 -30.38 35.12 23.71
C SER A 711 -31.15 33.83 24.01
N ALA A 712 -30.88 33.17 25.13
CA ALA A 712 -31.60 31.99 25.60
C ALA A 712 -32.41 32.31 26.87
N ALA A 713 -33.73 32.09 26.80
CA ALA A 713 -34.68 32.60 27.80
C ALA A 713 -34.68 31.86 29.16
N ASN A 714 -33.87 30.81 29.33
CA ASN A 714 -33.64 30.07 30.57
C ASN A 714 -32.43 29.16 30.35
N ASN A 715 -31.22 29.66 30.61
CA ASN A 715 -30.02 28.84 30.44
C ASN A 715 -29.93 27.79 31.54
N ASP A 716 -29.58 26.57 31.14
CA ASP A 716 -29.19 25.53 32.08
C ASP A 716 -27.88 25.93 32.78
N VAL A 717 -27.76 25.64 34.08
CA VAL A 717 -26.60 26.00 34.90
C VAL A 717 -25.33 25.36 34.36
N ASP A 718 -25.41 24.11 33.89
CA ASP A 718 -24.24 23.41 33.35
C ASP A 718 -23.79 24.04 32.02
N ALA A 719 -24.73 24.56 31.23
CA ALA A 719 -24.43 25.36 30.04
C ALA A 719 -23.76 26.69 30.37
N LEU A 720 -24.28 27.40 31.38
CA LEU A 720 -23.66 28.64 31.87
C LEU A 720 -22.26 28.36 32.43
N ALA A 721 -22.09 27.29 33.19
CA ALA A 721 -20.83 26.92 33.81
C ALA A 721 -19.76 26.55 32.77
N ASP A 722 -20.14 25.84 31.70
CA ASP A 722 -19.25 25.52 30.57
C ASP A 722 -18.83 26.77 29.77
N LEU A 723 -19.72 27.76 29.66
CA LEU A 723 -19.48 28.98 28.89
C LEU A 723 -18.80 30.09 29.71
N HIS A 724 -18.93 30.07 31.03
CA HIS A 724 -18.36 31.06 31.94
C HIS A 724 -16.84 31.27 31.77
N PRO A 725 -16.00 30.23 31.53
CA PRO A 725 -14.59 30.41 31.19
C PRO A 725 -14.31 31.35 30.00
N LEU A 726 -15.23 31.45 29.05
CA LEU A 726 -15.08 32.31 27.88
C LEU A 726 -15.47 33.77 28.18
N CYS A 727 -16.23 34.01 29.24
CA CYS A 727 -16.66 35.33 29.69
C CYS A 727 -16.50 35.50 31.22
N PRO A 728 -15.27 35.39 31.76
CA PRO A 728 -15.02 35.26 33.20
C PRO A 728 -15.37 36.50 34.04
N GLY A 729 -15.66 37.63 33.39
CA GLY A 729 -16.07 38.88 34.05
C GLY A 729 -17.58 39.06 34.14
N ARG A 730 -18.39 38.10 33.69
CA ARG A 730 -19.85 38.14 33.85
C ARG A 730 -20.25 37.39 35.12
N ASP A 731 -21.15 37.98 35.89
CA ASP A 731 -21.75 37.35 37.06
C ASP A 731 -22.93 36.47 36.62
N LEU A 732 -22.64 35.17 36.41
CA LEU A 732 -23.58 34.20 35.86
C LEU A 732 -24.26 33.38 36.98
N PRO A 733 -25.55 33.04 36.84
CA PRO A 733 -26.28 32.28 37.86
C PRO A 733 -25.95 30.78 37.76
N VAL A 734 -24.77 30.40 38.27
CA VAL A 734 -24.17 29.05 38.12
C VAL A 734 -24.28 28.18 39.37
N TYR A 735 -24.77 28.71 40.48
CA TYR A 735 -24.99 27.95 41.71
C TYR A 735 -26.47 27.58 41.84
N ARG A 736 -26.83 26.38 42.28
CA ARG A 736 -28.24 26.01 42.51
C ARG A 736 -28.53 25.86 44.00
N PHE A 737 -29.59 26.50 44.49
CA PHE A 737 -30.07 26.40 45.86
C PHE A 737 -31.59 26.61 45.91
N GLY A 738 -32.33 25.72 46.57
CA GLY A 738 -33.79 25.88 46.72
C GLY A 738 -34.57 25.91 45.40
N GLY A 739 -34.11 25.14 44.40
CA GLY A 739 -34.65 25.16 43.03
C GLY A 739 -34.39 26.47 42.26
N LYS A 740 -33.61 27.41 42.81
CA LYS A 740 -33.23 28.68 42.19
C LYS A 740 -31.76 28.66 41.76
N GLN A 741 -31.45 29.44 40.73
CA GLN A 741 -30.08 29.70 40.32
C GLN A 741 -29.59 30.99 41.00
N LEU A 742 -28.38 30.98 41.54
CA LEU A 742 -27.74 32.10 42.22
C LEU A 742 -26.48 32.51 41.45
N THR A 743 -26.31 33.81 41.31
CA THR A 743 -25.04 34.45 40.89
C THR A 743 -24.02 34.45 42.02
N GLU A 744 -22.76 34.78 41.73
CA GLU A 744 -21.71 34.84 42.76
C GLU A 744 -21.98 35.99 43.75
N ALA A 745 -22.54 37.11 43.27
CA ALA A 745 -22.98 38.20 44.14
C ALA A 745 -24.13 37.77 45.07
N GLN A 746 -25.16 37.10 44.53
CA GLN A 746 -26.29 36.60 45.33
C GLN A 746 -25.88 35.50 46.31
N LEU A 747 -24.97 34.62 45.90
CA LEU A 747 -24.39 33.61 46.79
C LEU A 747 -23.66 34.28 47.96
N SER A 748 -22.85 35.29 47.68
CA SER A 748 -22.11 36.04 48.71
C SER A 748 -23.04 36.73 49.71
N GLU A 749 -24.13 37.37 49.24
CA GLU A 749 -25.17 37.94 50.11
C GLU A 749 -25.87 36.86 50.95
N TRP A 750 -26.19 35.72 50.35
CA TRP A 750 -26.83 34.61 51.04
C TRP A 750 -25.92 34.02 52.14
N LEU A 751 -24.62 33.86 51.88
CA LEU A 751 -23.64 33.33 52.83
C LEU A 751 -23.46 34.22 54.07
N GLN A 752 -23.65 35.54 53.98
CA GLN A 752 -23.51 36.47 55.12
C GLN A 752 -24.50 36.17 56.26
N VAL A 753 -25.65 35.59 55.96
CA VAL A 753 -26.69 35.26 56.95
C VAL A 753 -26.72 33.78 57.33
N GLN A 754 -25.87 32.94 56.74
CA GLN A 754 -25.71 31.54 57.13
C GLN A 754 -24.59 31.35 58.16
N SER A 755 -24.79 30.42 59.08
CA SER A 755 -23.76 29.90 59.99
C SER A 755 -23.11 28.61 59.48
N GLU A 756 -23.79 27.90 58.58
CA GLU A 756 -23.41 26.60 58.05
C GLU A 756 -24.02 26.41 56.65
N VAL A 757 -23.30 25.72 55.76
CA VAL A 757 -23.78 25.36 54.42
C VAL A 757 -23.34 23.93 54.07
N ARG A 758 -24.28 23.13 53.56
CA ARG A 758 -24.01 21.84 52.90
C ARG A 758 -23.85 22.03 51.41
N VAL A 759 -22.81 21.44 50.85
CA VAL A 759 -22.40 21.60 49.45
C VAL A 759 -22.30 20.24 48.78
N PHE A 760 -22.87 20.13 47.59
CA PHE A 760 -22.72 18.97 46.72
C PHE A 760 -22.16 19.42 45.36
N GLU A 761 -21.13 18.72 44.87
CA GLU A 761 -20.56 19.00 43.55
C GLU A 761 -21.34 18.29 42.44
N GLY A 762 -21.94 19.07 41.54
CA GLY A 762 -22.75 18.58 40.43
C GLY A 762 -24.23 18.40 40.79
N LEU A 763 -24.95 17.63 39.98
CA LEU A 763 -26.24 17.06 40.36
C LEU A 763 -26.04 15.58 40.67
N PRO A 764 -26.74 15.03 41.67
CA PRO A 764 -26.70 13.60 41.93
C PRO A 764 -27.09 12.84 40.66
N GLU A 765 -26.26 11.90 40.24
CA GLU A 765 -26.59 10.93 39.19
C GLU A 765 -27.11 9.64 39.83
N TYR A 766 -27.94 8.89 39.09
CA TYR A 766 -28.41 7.59 39.52
C TYR A 766 -27.25 6.61 39.72
N ASP A 767 -27.18 5.98 40.89
CA ASP A 767 -26.08 5.09 41.24
C ASP A 767 -26.56 3.64 41.46
N ASP A 768 -26.12 2.73 40.58
CA ASP A 768 -26.41 1.29 40.65
C ASP A 768 -25.80 0.62 41.90
N TYR A 769 -24.78 1.22 42.53
CA TYR A 769 -24.04 0.68 43.68
C TYR A 769 -24.55 1.18 45.03
N HIS A 770 -25.08 2.42 45.10
CA HIS A 770 -25.63 2.99 46.34
C HIS A 770 -27.09 2.61 46.62
N ASN A 771 -27.66 1.70 45.81
CA ASN A 771 -28.97 1.12 46.02
C ASN A 771 -30.07 2.19 46.15
N ASP A 772 -30.02 3.21 45.27
CA ASP A 772 -31.10 4.18 45.10
C ASP A 772 -32.40 3.36 44.90
N GLU A 773 -33.33 3.37 45.85
CA GLU A 773 -34.55 2.53 45.85
C GLU A 773 -35.59 2.98 44.79
N VAL A 774 -35.13 3.58 43.70
CA VAL A 774 -35.88 4.13 42.58
C VAL A 774 -35.33 3.62 41.25
N SER A 775 -36.15 3.62 40.20
CA SER A 775 -35.66 3.29 38.87
C SER A 775 -34.90 4.48 38.26
N ARG A 776 -33.89 4.22 37.43
CA ARG A 776 -33.17 5.26 36.67
C ARG A 776 -34.10 6.24 35.93
N ASP A 777 -35.16 5.74 35.29
CA ASP A 777 -36.13 6.59 34.56
C ASP A 777 -36.93 7.52 35.49
N SER A 778 -37.23 7.07 36.71
CA SER A 778 -37.89 7.88 37.74
C SER A 778 -36.91 8.91 38.33
N PHE A 779 -35.66 8.51 38.58
CA PHE A 779 -34.60 9.42 39.03
C PHE A 779 -34.38 10.57 38.03
N ASP A 780 -34.15 10.25 36.76
CA ASP A 780 -33.87 11.24 35.71
C ASP A 780 -35.00 12.24 35.48
N ARG A 781 -36.25 11.87 35.81
CA ARG A 781 -37.44 12.70 35.54
C ARG A 781 -37.98 13.43 36.75
N HIS A 782 -37.82 12.87 37.95
CA HIS A 782 -38.52 13.32 39.15
C HIS A 782 -37.58 13.73 40.29
N PHE A 783 -36.26 13.67 40.11
CA PHE A 783 -35.33 14.15 41.13
C PHE A 783 -35.58 15.63 41.46
N ALA A 784 -35.90 15.87 42.73
CA ALA A 784 -36.09 17.19 43.31
C ALA A 784 -34.94 17.46 44.30
N PRO A 785 -34.05 18.44 44.03
CA PRO A 785 -32.97 18.77 44.95
C PRO A 785 -33.53 19.32 46.26
N ARG A 786 -32.87 19.02 47.38
CA ARG A 786 -33.22 19.60 48.68
C ARG A 786 -32.97 21.10 48.70
N ASP A 787 -33.86 21.82 49.39
CA ASP A 787 -33.80 23.29 49.45
C ASP A 787 -32.73 23.84 50.39
N ASP A 788 -32.04 22.99 51.15
CA ASP A 788 -31.00 23.31 52.13
C ASP A 788 -29.61 22.74 51.78
N VAL A 789 -29.42 22.35 50.51
CA VAL A 789 -28.13 21.93 49.93
C VAL A 789 -27.78 22.87 48.78
N LEU A 790 -26.54 23.37 48.77
CA LEU A 790 -25.98 24.17 47.68
C LEU A 790 -25.33 23.23 46.66
N PHE A 791 -25.80 23.26 45.42
CA PHE A 791 -25.21 22.48 44.33
C PHE A 791 -24.27 23.34 43.51
N LEU A 792 -23.01 22.91 43.43
CA LEU A 792 -22.01 23.49 42.54
C LEU A 792 -22.17 22.91 41.13
N PRO A 793 -21.87 23.67 40.07
CA PRO A 793 -21.93 23.14 38.72
C PRO A 793 -20.81 22.11 38.48
N SER A 794 -21.13 21.00 37.82
CA SER A 794 -20.15 19.99 37.41
C SER A 794 -19.72 20.24 35.97
N THR A 795 -18.60 20.94 35.79
CA THR A 795 -17.93 21.07 34.49
C THR A 795 -16.53 20.49 34.56
N ASP A 796 -16.22 19.61 33.62
CA ASP A 796 -14.87 19.04 33.43
C ASP A 796 -13.91 20.04 32.76
N GLY A 797 -14.39 21.25 32.44
CA GLY A 797 -13.65 22.28 31.75
C GLY A 797 -13.17 21.84 30.35
N THR A 798 -13.85 20.87 29.74
CA THR A 798 -13.46 20.28 28.45
C THR A 798 -13.56 21.30 27.32
N LEU A 799 -14.61 22.12 27.29
CA LEU A 799 -14.76 23.18 26.30
C LEU A 799 -13.67 24.25 26.44
N ALA A 800 -13.47 24.76 27.67
CA ALA A 800 -12.44 25.75 27.96
C ALA A 800 -11.05 25.24 27.57
N LYS A 801 -10.72 24.00 27.91
CA LYS A 801 -9.45 23.35 27.52
C LYS A 801 -9.30 23.26 26.00
N ALA A 802 -10.35 22.83 25.29
CA ALA A 802 -10.32 22.69 23.83
C ALA A 802 -10.13 24.04 23.10
N LEU A 803 -10.58 25.14 23.73
CA LEU A 803 -10.47 26.49 23.20
C LEU A 803 -9.28 27.30 23.76
N GLY A 804 -8.50 26.73 24.68
CA GLY A 804 -7.34 27.42 25.29
C GLY A 804 -7.70 28.47 26.35
N PHE A 805 -8.89 28.39 26.95
CA PHE A 805 -9.32 29.26 28.05
C PHE A 805 -8.99 28.63 29.42
N PRO A 806 -8.70 29.46 30.45
CA PRO A 806 -8.50 28.96 31.82
C PRO A 806 -9.79 28.32 32.34
N ARG A 807 -9.65 27.24 33.10
CA ARG A 807 -10.78 26.59 33.77
C ARG A 807 -11.20 27.42 34.99
N ILE A 808 -12.48 27.33 35.34
CA ILE A 808 -13.01 27.90 36.58
C ILE A 808 -13.22 26.75 37.56
N ASN A 809 -12.61 26.85 38.74
CA ASN A 809 -12.89 25.97 39.87
C ASN A 809 -13.95 26.64 40.75
N TYR A 810 -15.16 26.09 40.73
CA TYR A 810 -16.29 26.67 41.46
C TYR A 810 -16.23 26.43 42.96
N THR A 811 -15.55 25.36 43.39
CA THR A 811 -15.26 25.07 44.80
C THR A 811 -14.29 26.12 45.35
N GLU A 812 -13.20 26.41 44.64
CA GLU A 812 -12.28 27.51 45.02
C GLU A 812 -13.00 28.87 45.07
N ARG A 813 -13.90 29.16 44.11
CA ARG A 813 -14.69 30.41 44.14
C ARG A 813 -15.65 30.45 45.33
N LEU A 814 -16.29 29.33 45.67
CA LEU A 814 -17.11 29.23 46.87
C LEU A 814 -16.29 29.48 48.13
N GLU A 815 -15.11 28.85 48.26
CA GLU A 815 -14.22 29.08 49.41
C GLU A 815 -13.80 30.53 49.55
N VAL A 816 -13.52 31.22 48.44
CA VAL A 816 -13.23 32.67 48.45
C VAL A 816 -14.44 33.47 48.93
N ALA A 817 -15.65 33.13 48.49
CA ALA A 817 -16.89 33.76 48.95
C ALA A 817 -17.13 33.49 50.45
N LEU A 818 -16.89 32.26 50.92
CA LEU A 818 -16.97 31.87 52.32
C LEU A 818 -15.96 32.64 53.18
N ARG A 819 -14.69 32.75 52.77
CA ARG A 819 -13.69 33.57 53.49
C ARG A 819 -14.08 35.03 53.55
N THR A 820 -14.68 35.55 52.48
CA THR A 820 -15.16 36.93 52.43
C THR A 820 -16.34 37.16 53.38
N ALA A 821 -17.25 36.19 53.49
CA ALA A 821 -18.44 36.30 54.34
C ALA A 821 -18.16 35.98 55.82
N TRP A 822 -17.29 35.00 56.10
CA TRP A 822 -17.12 34.38 57.41
C TRP A 822 -15.73 34.62 58.04
N GLY A 823 -14.72 34.99 57.23
CA GLY A 823 -13.32 35.05 57.64
C GLY A 823 -12.65 33.68 57.55
N GLU A 824 -12.54 32.99 58.68
CA GLU A 824 -12.11 31.58 58.75
C GLU A 824 -13.35 30.67 58.70
N PHE A 825 -13.19 29.43 58.26
CA PHE A 825 -14.24 28.41 58.25
C PHE A 825 -13.67 27.03 58.57
N GLU A 826 -14.52 26.13 59.08
CA GLU A 826 -14.23 24.71 59.25
C GLU A 826 -14.89 23.92 58.11
N GLU A 827 -14.21 22.90 57.61
CA GLU A 827 -14.66 22.04 56.50
C GLU A 827 -14.51 20.56 56.89
N TRP A 828 -15.54 19.76 56.62
CA TRP A 828 -15.49 18.31 56.73
C TRP A 828 -16.48 17.65 55.75
N GLU A 829 -16.24 16.38 55.43
CA GLU A 829 -17.14 15.56 54.61
C GLU A 829 -18.10 14.79 55.51
N ASP A 830 -19.39 14.84 55.18
CA ASP A 830 -20.41 13.98 55.78
C ASP A 830 -20.91 12.99 54.72
N ASP A 831 -20.79 11.70 55.03
CA ASP A 831 -21.32 10.61 54.22
C ASP A 831 -22.83 10.41 54.48
N ASP A 832 -23.54 9.91 53.47
CA ASP A 832 -24.96 9.52 53.55
C ASP A 832 -25.95 10.67 53.90
N GLU A 833 -25.64 11.89 53.47
CA GLU A 833 -26.53 13.05 53.65
C GLU A 833 -27.59 13.12 52.54
N CYS A 834 -28.85 13.38 52.92
CA CYS A 834 -29.93 13.53 51.95
C CYS A 834 -29.75 14.80 51.11
N VAL A 835 -29.53 14.62 49.80
CA VAL A 835 -29.33 15.69 48.81
C VAL A 835 -30.60 16.00 48.00
N GLY A 836 -31.58 15.10 47.97
CA GLY A 836 -32.82 15.32 47.24
C GLY A 836 -33.76 14.16 47.40
N GLY A 837 -34.88 14.19 46.66
CA GLY A 837 -35.83 13.10 46.66
C GLY A 837 -36.36 12.78 45.27
N VAL A 838 -36.72 11.52 45.05
CA VAL A 838 -37.33 11.01 43.82
C VAL A 838 -38.60 10.28 44.21
N ASP A 839 -39.77 10.73 43.75
CA ASP A 839 -41.06 10.07 44.00
C ASP A 839 -41.34 9.77 45.50
N GLY A 840 -40.78 10.58 46.41
CA GLY A 840 -40.92 10.43 47.87
C GLY A 840 -39.85 9.56 48.55
N VAL A 841 -38.85 9.09 47.81
CA VAL A 841 -37.66 8.39 48.33
C VAL A 841 -36.50 9.39 48.46
N ASP A 842 -35.87 9.44 49.63
CA ASP A 842 -34.70 10.27 49.88
C ASP A 842 -33.47 9.70 49.15
N ILE A 843 -32.73 10.57 48.45
CA ILE A 843 -31.48 10.26 47.78
C ILE A 843 -30.34 10.81 48.64
N THR A 844 -29.46 9.92 49.11
CA THR A 844 -28.32 10.27 49.97
C THR A 844 -27.01 10.23 49.19
N ARG A 845 -26.12 11.20 49.44
CA ARG A 845 -24.77 11.27 48.86
C ARG A 845 -23.82 11.90 49.88
N SER A 846 -22.51 11.73 49.67
CA SER A 846 -21.51 12.48 50.45
C SER A 846 -21.58 13.97 50.10
N VAL A 847 -21.60 14.84 51.11
CA VAL A 847 -21.62 16.30 50.97
C VAL A 847 -20.50 16.92 51.77
N THR A 848 -20.01 18.07 51.33
CA THR A 848 -19.05 18.87 52.08
C THR A 848 -19.79 19.90 52.93
N ARG A 849 -19.53 19.92 54.23
CA ARG A 849 -20.06 20.93 55.15
C ARG A 849 -19.02 22.01 55.40
N TYR A 850 -19.46 23.26 55.29
CA TYR A 850 -18.71 24.43 55.70
C TYR A 850 -19.44 25.12 56.86
N ALA A 851 -18.73 25.41 57.95
CA ALA A 851 -19.29 26.12 59.10
C ALA A 851 -18.40 27.27 59.58
N ARG A 852 -19.03 28.30 60.16
CA ARG A 852 -18.30 29.34 60.88
C ARG A 852 -17.66 28.75 62.14
N PRO A 853 -16.40 29.08 62.46
CA PRO A 853 -15.78 28.67 63.72
C PRO A 853 -16.64 29.20 64.86
N ALA A 854 -16.92 28.35 65.85
CA ALA A 854 -17.61 28.79 67.05
C ALA A 854 -16.80 29.91 67.70
N THR A 855 -17.35 31.13 67.77
CA THR A 855 -16.73 32.21 68.55
C THR A 855 -16.57 31.71 69.99
N SER A 856 -15.32 31.64 70.46
CA SER A 856 -14.99 31.33 71.85
C SER A 856 -15.37 32.46 72.79
#